data_AF-A0A370H0A2-F1
#
_entry.id   AF-A0A370H0A2-F1
#
_cell.length_a   1.000
_cell.length_b   1.000
_cell.length_c   1.000
_cell.angle_alpha   90.00
_cell.angle_beta   90.00
_cell.angle_gamma   90.00
#
_symmetry.space_group_name_H-M   'P 1'
#
loop_
_entity.id
_entity.type
_entity.pdbx_description
1 polymer ?
#
loop_
_entity_poly.entity_id
_entity_poly.type
_entity_poly.pdbx_seq_one_letter_code
_entity_poly.pdbx_strand_id
1 'polypeptide(L)'
;MVEPVDDAYETFEMLLDRNTPEEAVKRLVRLGTSAEIVQKVRERHEQRLLAIREMEEPHSVVLGNRFTWYTGPQPGDKFWPALLRILGRQGWNDASVTSLEKSSTRIVSLLNHPLESQFSARGLVVGHVQSGKTTNFTAVTAKAADRGYKLFIVLAGIHNGLRRQTQARLVEQLVRPNPASWTLITKLEHDFVPPENPASFFGGANRTHLLCVVKKNAAVLRKLVQWLQDAQDYLGDTPALIIDDEADQATVATETINPLIMGMINSLPKAAYVGYTASPFANLLINPAEENDLYPRDFIVNLPKPPGHFGTEVLFGRYALDGEDPNDVFDGHDMIRTVPDEDVPLVRPRTKAEAEDFTPVLTASLQRALKYFWLATAARRVRGTGNPHSTMLIHTSVRTSVHNSFRPPLENLREQVARNLDDPTLRAELRVLWAAETARVPVTGFEEPEVRFDEVFEELPGVLQDCRVIMDNSGSTDRLDYENGPVVAIAVGGNTLSRGLTLEGLLVSYFVRAVTVYDTLLQMGRWFGYRYGYQDLPRIWMTRELEDWFRHLATVEAEMRRDIDIYMTEDKTPMTFAVRLRTHPALRVTAAAKMQDAVITSAGYGGQRVQTRYFYKDREWLLGNQEAARKLISAAVRSRRSVEGSAESGRFIFRGVPSDYILEFLEIYQFHKNSQECNAAMMSHYIKARIRNAAALGRWNVVIMGNSLVDDSRGFEFAEEVTVGRVIRSAITSDSNFADIKTLMSRKDAAIDLTGAIQQWSEKQIRNERAMQMPDSGLLVLYPIDKESEPSNAQSRRHALDAPEHVIGVGFMFPKPINEESTVPWELDYISANLSEVPGGAELEDDDLSLLNAEELV
;
A
#
# COMPACT_ATOMS: atom_id res chain seq x y z
N MET A 1 8.40 -13.49 -48.47
CA MET A 1 7.84 -12.26 -49.07
C MET A 1 7.18 -11.53 -47.93
N VAL A 2 7.78 -10.43 -47.47
CA VAL A 2 7.18 -9.53 -46.48
C VAL A 2 5.95 -8.91 -47.16
N GLU A 3 4.80 -8.88 -46.49
CA GLU A 3 3.57 -8.38 -47.11
C GLU A 3 3.72 -6.87 -47.42
N PRO A 4 3.17 -6.35 -48.53
CA PRO A 4 3.24 -4.92 -48.87
C PRO A 4 2.73 -3.96 -47.78
N VAL A 5 1.96 -4.50 -46.82
CA VAL A 5 1.43 -3.79 -45.66
C VAL A 5 2.49 -3.61 -44.57
N ASP A 6 3.40 -4.56 -44.37
CA ASP A 6 4.47 -4.47 -43.36
C ASP A 6 5.46 -3.35 -43.71
N ASP A 7 5.95 -3.31 -44.95
CA ASP A 7 6.85 -2.26 -45.43
C ASP A 7 6.20 -0.86 -45.36
N ALA A 8 4.91 -0.79 -45.69
CA ALA A 8 4.13 0.46 -45.59
C ALA A 8 3.93 0.88 -44.13
N TYR A 9 3.79 -0.07 -43.22
CA TYR A 9 3.65 0.18 -41.79
C TYR A 9 4.97 0.60 -41.14
N GLU A 10 6.10 0.00 -41.50
CA GLU A 10 7.42 0.47 -41.07
C GLU A 10 7.68 1.91 -41.57
N THR A 11 7.29 2.20 -42.82
CA THR A 11 7.34 3.55 -43.37
C THR A 11 6.44 4.52 -42.61
N PHE A 12 5.25 4.08 -42.22
CA PHE A 12 4.34 4.84 -41.36
C PHE A 12 4.98 5.18 -40.01
N GLU A 13 5.57 4.19 -39.34
CA GLU A 13 6.22 4.35 -38.04
C GLU A 13 7.38 5.34 -38.10
N MET A 14 8.20 5.31 -39.16
CA MET A 14 9.24 6.32 -39.39
C MET A 14 8.68 7.73 -39.62
N LEU A 15 7.49 7.87 -40.19
CA LEU A 15 6.86 9.17 -40.40
C LEU A 15 6.30 9.76 -39.10
N LEU A 16 5.87 8.92 -38.15
CA LEU A 16 5.35 9.35 -36.84
C LEU A 16 6.40 10.10 -36.00
N ASP A 17 7.70 9.90 -36.25
CA ASP A 17 8.78 10.61 -35.56
C ASP A 17 8.74 12.14 -35.75
N ARG A 18 8.09 12.62 -36.81
CA ARG A 18 8.05 14.06 -37.15
C ARG A 18 6.67 14.58 -37.52
N ASN A 19 5.64 13.73 -37.47
CA ASN A 19 4.31 14.06 -37.95
C ASN A 19 3.28 13.43 -37.03
N THR A 20 2.11 14.05 -36.91
CA THR A 20 0.97 13.38 -36.26
C THR A 20 0.53 12.15 -37.07
N PRO A 21 -0.21 11.19 -36.49
CA PRO A 21 -0.73 10.04 -37.24
C PRO A 21 -1.50 10.45 -38.51
N GLU A 22 -2.32 11.50 -38.44
CA GLU A 22 -3.05 12.02 -39.61
C GLU A 22 -2.12 12.55 -40.71
N GLU A 23 -1.07 13.27 -40.33
CA GLU A 23 -0.07 13.79 -41.26
C GLU A 23 0.79 12.69 -41.85
N ALA A 24 1.16 11.68 -41.06
CA ALA A 24 1.88 10.50 -41.52
C ALA A 24 1.05 9.71 -42.54
N VAL A 25 -0.26 9.55 -42.32
CA VAL A 25 -1.20 8.97 -43.30
C VAL A 25 -1.24 9.82 -44.58
N LYS A 26 -1.39 11.14 -44.47
CA LYS A 26 -1.39 12.05 -45.63
C LYS A 26 -0.08 11.94 -46.43
N ARG A 27 1.05 11.74 -45.76
CA ARG A 27 2.36 11.56 -46.41
C ARG A 27 2.50 10.20 -47.08
N LEU A 28 2.02 9.11 -46.48
CA LEU A 28 1.99 7.79 -47.12
C LEU A 28 1.21 7.79 -48.43
N VAL A 29 0.06 8.47 -48.45
CA VAL A 29 -0.74 8.65 -49.68
C VAL A 29 0.06 9.42 -50.73
N ARG A 30 0.78 10.48 -50.34
CA ARG A 30 1.66 11.24 -51.25
C ARG A 30 2.87 10.45 -51.75
N LEU A 31 3.34 9.46 -50.97
CA LEU A 31 4.42 8.54 -51.37
C LEU A 31 3.95 7.44 -52.34
N GLY A 32 2.67 7.44 -52.74
CA GLY A 32 2.14 6.50 -53.74
C GLY A 32 1.59 5.19 -53.14
N THR A 33 1.40 5.12 -51.82
CA THR A 33 0.81 3.96 -51.15
C THR A 33 -0.68 3.86 -51.53
N SER A 34 -1.16 2.66 -51.89
CA SER A 34 -2.55 2.47 -52.30
C SER A 34 -3.53 2.71 -51.15
N ALA A 35 -4.76 3.12 -51.48
CA ALA A 35 -5.79 3.39 -50.47
C ALA A 35 -6.11 2.17 -49.58
N GLU A 36 -6.06 0.96 -50.16
CA GLU A 36 -6.29 -0.29 -49.42
C GLU A 36 -5.16 -0.57 -48.40
N ILE A 37 -3.90 -0.35 -48.78
CA ILE A 37 -2.76 -0.53 -47.87
C ILE A 37 -2.76 0.56 -46.78
N VAL A 38 -3.07 1.81 -47.13
CA VAL A 38 -3.20 2.90 -46.16
C VAL A 38 -4.30 2.60 -45.14
N GLN A 39 -5.43 2.04 -45.57
CA GLN A 39 -6.51 1.63 -44.68
C GLN A 39 -6.07 0.51 -43.73
N LYS A 40 -5.37 -0.53 -44.22
CA LYS A 40 -4.80 -1.58 -43.37
C LYS A 40 -3.74 -1.06 -42.38
N VAL A 41 -2.94 -0.08 -42.79
CA VAL A 41 -1.97 0.61 -41.91
C VAL A 41 -2.70 1.37 -40.79
N ARG A 42 -3.79 2.08 -41.12
CA ARG A 42 -4.63 2.75 -40.11
C ARG A 42 -5.27 1.77 -39.15
N GLU A 43 -5.89 0.72 -39.66
CA GLU A 43 -6.52 -0.34 -38.84
C GLU A 43 -5.50 -1.00 -37.91
N ARG A 44 -4.31 -1.33 -38.39
CA ARG A 44 -3.22 -1.87 -37.57
C ARG A 44 -2.77 -0.89 -36.49
N HIS A 45 -2.66 0.40 -36.82
CA HIS A 45 -2.32 1.44 -35.83
C HIS A 45 -3.43 1.59 -34.79
N GLU A 46 -4.69 1.68 -35.20
CA GLU A 46 -5.87 1.76 -34.32
C GLU A 46 -5.96 0.52 -33.42
N GLN A 47 -5.72 -0.69 -33.93
CA GLN A 47 -5.66 -1.92 -33.13
C GLN A 47 -4.55 -1.90 -32.07
N ARG A 48 -3.35 -1.40 -32.41
CA ARG A 48 -2.26 -1.26 -31.43
C ARG A 48 -2.58 -0.23 -30.36
N LEU A 49 -3.21 0.87 -30.73
CA LEU A 49 -3.69 1.88 -29.78
C LEU A 49 -4.76 1.28 -28.86
N LEU A 50 -5.74 0.56 -29.39
CA LEU A 50 -6.73 -0.16 -28.60
C LEU A 50 -6.09 -1.15 -27.64
N ALA A 51 -5.12 -1.96 -28.10
CA ALA A 51 -4.43 -2.93 -27.25
C ALA A 51 -3.68 -2.28 -26.07
N ILE A 52 -3.11 -1.09 -26.25
CA ILE A 52 -2.47 -0.34 -25.16
C ILE A 52 -3.49 0.32 -24.26
N ARG A 53 -4.60 0.82 -24.83
CA ARG A 53 -5.72 1.40 -24.09
C ARG A 53 -6.37 0.37 -23.17
N GLU A 54 -6.55 -0.84 -23.66
CA GLU A 54 -7.15 -1.99 -22.99
C GLU A 54 -6.13 -2.82 -22.18
N MET A 55 -4.88 -2.35 -22.03
CA MET A 55 -3.92 -3.02 -21.14
C MET A 55 -4.49 -3.10 -19.73
N GLU A 56 -4.74 -4.32 -19.28
CA GLU A 56 -5.15 -4.59 -17.90
C GLU A 56 -4.02 -4.23 -16.93
N GLU A 57 -2.74 -4.36 -17.32
CA GLU A 57 -1.60 -4.05 -16.45
C GLU A 57 -0.55 -3.14 -17.12
N PRO A 58 -0.05 -2.09 -16.42
CA PRO A 58 -0.50 -1.60 -15.11
C PRO A 58 -1.85 -0.89 -15.21
N HIS A 59 -2.65 -0.98 -14.16
CA HIS A 59 -3.90 -0.22 -14.06
C HIS A 59 -3.60 1.30 -14.11
N SER A 60 -4.33 2.06 -14.92
CA SER A 60 -4.19 3.53 -14.95
C SER A 60 -5.44 4.30 -15.37
N VAL A 61 -5.79 5.31 -14.58
CA VAL A 61 -6.92 6.21 -14.80
C VAL A 61 -6.59 7.28 -15.83
N VAL A 62 -7.55 7.71 -16.65
CA VAL A 62 -7.31 8.75 -17.66
C VAL A 62 -8.46 9.74 -17.75
N LEU A 63 -8.18 11.04 -17.71
CA LEU A 63 -9.18 12.09 -17.94
C LEU A 63 -9.66 12.08 -19.42
N GLY A 64 -10.97 11.99 -19.66
CA GLY A 64 -11.59 12.37 -20.93
C GLY A 64 -11.33 11.46 -22.12
N ASN A 65 -11.27 10.14 -21.93
CA ASN A 65 -11.07 9.19 -23.01
C ASN A 65 -9.86 9.53 -23.91
N ARG A 66 -8.75 10.04 -23.31
CA ARG A 66 -7.55 10.46 -24.06
C ARG A 66 -7.16 9.34 -25.04
N PHE A 67 -7.13 9.68 -26.31
CA PHE A 67 -6.59 8.82 -27.34
C PHE A 67 -5.12 8.56 -27.02
N THR A 68 -4.78 7.30 -26.71
CA THR A 68 -3.39 6.89 -26.65
C THR A 68 -2.74 7.19 -28.00
N TRP A 69 -1.56 7.80 -27.99
CA TRP A 69 -0.79 8.12 -29.19
C TRP A 69 0.45 7.24 -29.34
N TYR A 70 0.87 6.59 -28.25
CA TYR A 70 2.08 5.80 -28.18
C TYR A 70 1.74 4.34 -28.41
N THR A 71 2.37 3.72 -29.40
CA THR A 71 2.17 2.31 -29.80
C THR A 71 3.21 1.34 -29.21
N GLY A 72 4.03 1.80 -28.27
CA GLY A 72 5.13 1.02 -27.70
C GLY A 72 6.48 1.28 -28.40
N PRO A 73 7.52 0.52 -28.02
CA PRO A 73 8.83 0.61 -28.64
C PRO A 73 8.81 0.27 -30.13
N GLN A 74 9.65 0.95 -30.90
CA GLN A 74 9.76 0.83 -32.35
C GLN A 74 11.15 0.32 -32.76
N PRO A 75 11.30 -0.33 -33.94
CA PRO A 75 12.59 -0.82 -34.41
C PRO A 75 13.69 0.25 -34.51
N GLY A 76 13.33 1.51 -34.73
CA GLY A 76 14.24 2.66 -34.84
C GLY A 76 14.73 3.24 -33.50
N ASP A 77 14.25 2.72 -32.37
CA ASP A 77 14.52 3.28 -31.05
C ASP A 77 15.99 3.10 -30.63
N LYS A 78 16.51 4.09 -29.91
CA LYS A 78 17.92 4.14 -29.51
C LYS A 78 18.09 3.99 -28.01
N PHE A 79 17.17 4.54 -27.22
CA PHE A 79 17.34 4.63 -25.77
C PHE A 79 16.73 3.42 -25.06
N TRP A 80 15.50 3.02 -25.40
CA TRP A 80 14.88 1.84 -24.80
C TRP A 80 15.66 0.53 -25.05
N PRO A 81 16.09 0.21 -26.29
CA PRO A 81 16.91 -0.99 -26.53
C PRO A 81 18.27 -0.95 -25.82
N ALA A 82 18.86 0.23 -25.65
CA ALA A 82 20.09 0.39 -24.89
C ALA A 82 19.90 0.07 -23.40
N LEU A 83 18.78 0.54 -22.81
CA LEU A 83 18.41 0.22 -21.43
C LEU A 83 18.20 -1.30 -21.24
N LEU A 84 17.49 -1.96 -22.16
CA LEU A 84 17.26 -3.41 -22.10
C LEU A 84 18.57 -4.21 -22.05
N ARG A 85 19.57 -3.83 -22.88
CA ARG A 85 20.89 -4.47 -22.85
C ARG A 85 21.60 -4.32 -21.50
N ILE A 86 21.43 -3.19 -20.81
CA ILE A 86 21.99 -2.97 -19.47
C ILE A 86 21.26 -3.83 -18.45
N LEU A 87 19.92 -3.83 -18.46
CA LEU A 87 19.12 -4.62 -17.53
C LEU A 87 19.40 -6.13 -17.67
N GLY A 88 19.54 -6.63 -18.90
CA GLY A 88 19.94 -8.02 -19.15
C GLY A 88 21.31 -8.36 -18.56
N ARG A 89 22.29 -7.46 -18.67
CA ARG A 89 23.62 -7.63 -18.01
C ARG A 89 23.55 -7.57 -16.49
N GLN A 90 22.55 -6.88 -15.94
CA GLN A 90 22.27 -6.82 -14.50
C GLN A 90 21.47 -8.03 -14.00
N GLY A 91 21.21 -9.03 -14.86
CA GLY A 91 20.56 -10.29 -14.47
C GLY A 91 19.04 -10.19 -14.36
N TRP A 92 18.41 -9.18 -14.98
CA TRP A 92 16.95 -9.12 -15.04
C TRP A 92 16.41 -10.27 -15.91
N ASN A 93 15.39 -10.97 -15.39
CA ASN A 93 14.68 -12.01 -16.13
C ASN A 93 13.65 -11.43 -17.11
N ASP A 94 13.24 -12.23 -18.09
CA ASP A 94 12.32 -11.80 -19.16
C ASP A 94 10.95 -11.34 -18.63
N ALA A 95 10.46 -11.95 -17.54
CA ALA A 95 9.20 -11.56 -16.92
C ALA A 95 9.26 -10.15 -16.32
N SER A 96 10.35 -9.81 -15.62
CA SER A 96 10.56 -8.48 -15.03
C SER A 96 10.74 -7.41 -16.10
N VAL A 97 11.46 -7.74 -17.18
CA VAL A 97 11.60 -6.86 -18.34
C VAL A 97 10.26 -6.62 -19.02
N THR A 98 9.46 -7.66 -19.22
CA THR A 98 8.12 -7.55 -19.84
C THR A 98 7.18 -6.70 -18.99
N SER A 99 7.18 -6.89 -17.66
CA SER A 99 6.39 -6.06 -16.73
C SER A 99 6.82 -4.59 -16.75
N LEU A 100 8.14 -4.34 -16.76
CA LEU A 100 8.70 -2.99 -16.90
C LEU A 100 8.31 -2.37 -18.25
N GLU A 101 8.34 -3.15 -19.32
CA GLU A 101 7.97 -2.69 -20.65
C GLU A 101 6.50 -2.26 -20.70
N LYS A 102 5.58 -3.14 -20.29
CA LYS A 102 4.14 -2.85 -20.24
C LYS A 102 3.88 -1.60 -19.40
N SER A 103 4.46 -1.53 -18.21
CA SER A 103 4.22 -0.41 -17.30
C SER A 103 4.76 0.92 -17.76
N SER A 104 5.98 0.95 -18.28
CA SER A 104 6.54 2.18 -18.86
C SER A 104 5.84 2.57 -20.17
N THR A 105 5.42 1.61 -21.00
CA THR A 105 4.62 1.90 -22.22
C THR A 105 3.30 2.55 -21.86
N ARG A 106 2.60 2.01 -20.86
CA ARG A 106 1.34 2.57 -20.39
C ARG A 106 1.52 4.00 -19.90
N ILE A 107 2.52 4.28 -19.06
CA ILE A 107 2.76 5.64 -18.57
C ILE A 107 3.05 6.62 -19.73
N VAL A 108 3.90 6.24 -20.70
CA VAL A 108 4.19 7.11 -21.87
C VAL A 108 2.93 7.38 -22.68
N SER A 109 2.05 6.40 -22.82
CA SER A 109 0.78 6.56 -23.55
C SER A 109 -0.19 7.56 -22.92
N LEU A 110 -0.03 7.85 -21.62
CA LEU A 110 -0.83 8.84 -20.88
C LEU A 110 -0.25 10.25 -20.94
N LEU A 111 1.03 10.38 -21.32
CA LEU A 111 1.65 11.68 -21.58
C LEU A 111 1.04 12.30 -22.83
N ASN A 112 1.25 13.60 -23.04
CA ASN A 112 0.83 14.28 -24.25
C ASN A 112 1.76 13.97 -25.42
N HIS A 113 1.24 14.07 -26.64
CA HIS A 113 2.06 13.90 -27.84
C HIS A 113 3.04 15.09 -27.96
N PRO A 114 4.35 14.87 -28.17
CA PRO A 114 5.35 15.95 -28.14
C PRO A 114 5.18 17.00 -29.24
N LEU A 115 4.48 16.67 -30.33
CA LEU A 115 4.14 17.60 -31.40
C LEU A 115 2.90 18.47 -31.13
N GLU A 116 2.16 18.24 -30.03
CA GLU A 116 1.09 19.16 -29.62
C GLU A 116 1.65 20.57 -29.41
N SER A 117 0.86 21.60 -29.67
CA SER A 117 1.32 22.99 -29.59
C SER A 117 1.60 23.43 -28.15
N GLN A 118 0.79 22.99 -27.19
CA GLN A 118 0.92 23.27 -25.77
C GLN A 118 0.26 22.16 -24.95
N PHE A 119 0.82 21.85 -23.77
CA PHE A 119 0.17 20.96 -22.80
C PHE A 119 0.74 21.19 -21.39
N SER A 120 -0.09 20.91 -20.38
CA SER A 120 0.28 20.93 -18.96
C SER A 120 -0.40 19.77 -18.24
N ALA A 121 0.25 18.61 -18.27
CA ALA A 121 -0.26 17.37 -17.70
C ALA A 121 0.32 17.11 -16.31
N ARG A 122 -0.50 16.56 -15.41
CA ARG A 122 -0.14 16.17 -14.04
C ARG A 122 -0.64 14.77 -13.76
N GLY A 123 0.29 13.83 -13.63
CA GLY A 123 0.01 12.44 -13.30
C GLY A 123 0.76 11.96 -12.07
N LEU A 124 0.28 10.84 -11.51
CA LEU A 124 0.90 10.16 -10.37
C LEU A 124 1.12 8.69 -10.69
N VAL A 125 2.29 8.17 -10.35
CA VAL A 125 2.64 6.76 -10.45
C VAL A 125 2.90 6.23 -9.05
N VAL A 126 2.03 5.31 -8.62
CA VAL A 126 2.06 4.68 -7.31
C VAL A 126 2.73 3.32 -7.44
N GLY A 127 3.87 3.13 -6.79
CA GLY A 127 4.55 1.84 -6.70
C GLY A 127 4.59 1.29 -5.29
N HIS A 128 5.04 0.04 -5.11
CA HIS A 128 5.37 -0.45 -3.76
C HIS A 128 6.71 0.13 -3.26
N VAL A 129 6.93 0.11 -1.94
CA VAL A 129 8.18 0.58 -1.33
C VAL A 129 9.34 -0.26 -1.87
N GLN A 130 10.35 0.37 -2.48
CA GLN A 130 11.49 -0.33 -3.14
C GLN A 130 11.09 -1.27 -4.29
N SER A 131 9.98 -1.01 -4.99
CA SER A 131 9.53 -1.83 -6.14
C SER A 131 10.34 -1.67 -7.44
N GLY A 132 11.23 -0.67 -7.51
CA GLY A 132 11.93 -0.32 -8.75
C GLY A 132 11.37 0.90 -9.49
N LYS A 133 10.68 1.82 -8.78
CA LYS A 133 10.19 3.12 -9.32
C LYS A 133 11.25 3.86 -10.17
N THR A 134 12.49 3.90 -9.69
CA THR A 134 13.62 4.49 -10.42
C THR A 134 13.92 3.80 -11.75
N THR A 135 13.81 2.47 -11.81
CA THR A 135 13.93 1.75 -13.09
C THR A 135 12.78 2.12 -14.02
N ASN A 136 11.56 2.19 -13.49
CA ASN A 136 10.37 2.51 -14.26
C ASN A 136 10.43 3.93 -14.86
N PHE A 137 10.76 4.96 -14.08
CA PHE A 137 10.88 6.31 -14.64
C PHE A 137 12.12 6.47 -15.55
N THR A 138 13.14 5.62 -15.43
CA THR A 138 14.24 5.58 -16.40
C THR A 138 13.75 5.01 -17.74
N ALA A 139 12.89 3.98 -17.72
CA ALA A 139 12.26 3.40 -18.90
C ALA A 139 11.27 4.37 -19.58
N VAL A 140 10.31 4.89 -18.81
CA VAL A 140 10.00 6.33 -18.71
C VAL A 140 10.63 7.27 -19.74
N THR A 141 11.70 7.90 -19.25
CA THR A 141 12.57 8.84 -19.95
C THR A 141 13.13 8.27 -21.26
N ALA A 142 13.58 7.01 -21.29
CA ALA A 142 14.13 6.41 -22.50
C ALA A 142 13.11 6.40 -23.65
N LYS A 143 11.92 5.88 -23.39
CA LYS A 143 10.83 5.79 -24.37
C LYS A 143 10.31 7.17 -24.80
N ALA A 144 10.19 8.10 -23.86
CA ALA A 144 9.80 9.48 -24.16
C ALA A 144 10.86 10.20 -25.04
N ALA A 145 12.15 9.96 -24.77
CA ALA A 145 13.25 10.51 -25.59
C ALA A 145 13.23 9.93 -27.01
N ASP A 146 12.97 8.63 -27.16
CA ASP A 146 12.81 7.99 -28.48
C ASP A 146 11.65 8.62 -29.29
N ARG A 147 10.67 9.24 -28.62
CA ARG A 147 9.53 9.94 -29.25
C ARG A 147 9.66 11.45 -29.35
N GLY A 148 10.82 12.03 -29.01
CA GLY A 148 11.09 13.45 -29.25
C GLY A 148 10.79 14.38 -28.07
N TYR A 149 10.58 13.86 -26.86
CA TYR A 149 10.73 14.69 -25.66
C TYR A 149 12.16 15.21 -25.55
N LYS A 150 12.32 16.50 -25.28
CA LYS A 150 13.63 17.19 -25.35
C LYS A 150 14.24 17.43 -23.98
N LEU A 151 13.45 17.86 -23.00
CA LEU A 151 13.92 18.24 -21.67
C LEU A 151 13.43 17.25 -20.61
N PHE A 152 14.36 16.70 -19.83
CA PHE A 152 14.08 15.79 -18.74
C PHE A 152 14.59 16.39 -17.43
N ILE A 153 13.67 16.70 -16.52
CA ILE A 153 13.99 17.23 -15.19
C ILE A 153 13.59 16.18 -14.17
N VAL A 154 14.55 15.69 -13.40
CA VAL A 154 14.33 14.74 -12.31
C VAL A 154 14.52 15.47 -10.99
N LEU A 155 13.42 15.68 -10.27
CA LEU A 155 13.42 16.21 -8.91
C LEU A 155 13.75 15.06 -7.94
N ALA A 156 15.03 14.93 -7.59
CA ALA A 156 15.47 13.99 -6.57
C ALA A 156 15.17 14.54 -5.16
N GLY A 157 15.16 13.66 -4.16
CA GLY A 157 14.87 14.05 -2.77
C GLY A 157 15.79 15.14 -2.19
N ILE A 158 15.57 15.50 -0.93
CA ILE A 158 16.15 16.71 -0.29
C ILE A 158 17.67 16.62 -0.12
N HIS A 159 18.24 15.41 -0.05
CA HIS A 159 19.64 15.17 0.30
C HIS A 159 20.53 14.94 -0.92
N ASN A 160 21.75 15.50 -0.88
CA ASN A 160 22.74 15.36 -1.96
C ASN A 160 23.13 13.90 -2.24
N GLY A 161 23.12 13.02 -1.23
CA GLY A 161 23.43 11.59 -1.40
C GLY A 161 22.46 10.90 -2.35
N LEU A 162 21.16 11.07 -2.11
CA LEU A 162 20.11 10.51 -2.97
C LEU A 162 20.15 11.11 -4.37
N ARG A 163 20.33 12.43 -4.48
CA ARG A 163 20.49 13.12 -5.78
C ARG A 163 21.69 12.60 -6.57
N ARG A 164 22.83 12.34 -5.91
CA ARG A 164 24.03 11.78 -6.55
C ARG A 164 23.77 10.36 -7.04
N GLN A 165 23.11 9.53 -6.24
CA GLN A 165 22.77 8.16 -6.59
C GLN A 165 21.82 8.09 -7.80
N THR A 166 20.73 8.87 -7.78
CA THR A 166 19.79 8.96 -8.90
C THR A 166 20.49 9.44 -10.17
N GLN A 167 21.35 10.45 -10.06
CA GLN A 167 22.10 10.95 -11.21
C GLN A 167 23.10 9.95 -11.76
N ALA A 168 23.90 9.28 -10.92
CA ALA A 168 24.85 8.25 -11.35
C ALA A 168 24.13 7.17 -12.16
N ARG A 169 22.98 6.73 -11.65
CA ARG A 169 22.15 5.72 -12.30
C ARG A 169 21.60 6.17 -13.66
N LEU A 170 21.03 7.37 -13.74
CA LEU A 170 20.50 7.89 -15.01
C LEU A 170 21.61 8.11 -16.05
N VAL A 171 22.79 8.58 -15.62
CA VAL A 171 23.95 8.72 -16.49
C VAL A 171 24.41 7.36 -17.03
N GLU A 172 24.48 6.34 -16.17
CA GLU A 172 24.85 4.98 -16.59
C GLU A 172 23.84 4.39 -17.58
N GLN A 173 22.55 4.58 -17.31
CA GLN A 173 21.47 3.87 -18.01
C GLN A 173 20.99 4.57 -19.28
N LEU A 174 21.08 5.91 -19.35
CA LEU A 174 20.58 6.71 -20.48
C LEU A 174 21.69 7.36 -21.29
N VAL A 175 22.66 7.98 -20.61
CA VAL A 175 23.66 8.86 -21.24
C VAL A 175 24.84 8.09 -21.78
N ARG A 176 25.50 7.25 -20.96
CA ARG A 176 26.68 6.47 -21.37
C ARG A 176 26.45 5.59 -22.61
N PRO A 177 25.27 4.99 -22.82
CA PRO A 177 25.02 4.19 -24.02
C PRO A 177 24.91 5.02 -25.30
N ASN A 178 24.51 6.28 -25.20
CA ASN A 178 24.26 7.18 -26.34
C ASN A 178 24.80 8.60 -26.06
N PRO A 179 26.11 8.79 -25.82
CA PRO A 179 26.64 10.05 -25.27
C PRO A 179 26.47 11.24 -26.22
N ALA A 180 26.46 11.02 -27.53
CA ALA A 180 26.25 12.07 -28.53
C ALA A 180 24.80 12.58 -28.58
N SER A 181 23.86 11.88 -27.96
CA SER A 181 22.44 12.23 -27.97
C SER A 181 21.98 12.95 -26.70
N TRP A 182 22.82 13.06 -25.68
CA TRP A 182 22.46 13.62 -24.38
C TRP A 182 23.39 14.76 -23.97
N THR A 183 22.81 15.84 -23.45
CA THR A 183 23.53 16.91 -22.77
C THR A 183 23.14 16.92 -21.30
N LEU A 184 24.14 16.79 -20.42
CA LEU A 184 23.96 16.86 -18.98
C LEU A 184 24.00 18.32 -18.51
N ILE A 185 22.92 18.77 -17.88
CA ILE A 185 22.85 20.10 -17.27
C ILE A 185 23.43 20.09 -15.86
N THR A 186 23.25 19.00 -15.10
CA THR A 186 23.84 18.82 -13.77
C THR A 186 24.98 17.80 -13.81
N LYS A 187 25.87 17.82 -12.80
CA LYS A 187 27.01 16.89 -12.66
C LYS A 187 26.92 16.06 -11.37
N LEU A 188 27.69 14.97 -11.26
CA LEU A 188 27.70 14.12 -10.07
C LEU A 188 28.09 14.88 -8.79
N GLU A 189 29.02 15.82 -8.91
CA GLU A 189 29.67 16.52 -7.79
C GLU A 189 28.91 17.79 -7.39
N HIS A 190 28.19 18.41 -8.33
CA HIS A 190 27.51 19.68 -8.13
C HIS A 190 26.04 19.60 -8.54
N ASP A 191 25.18 20.23 -7.75
CA ASP A 191 23.76 20.40 -8.08
C ASP A 191 23.56 21.39 -9.25
N PHE A 192 22.34 21.84 -9.49
CA PHE A 192 22.09 22.82 -10.54
C PHE A 192 22.86 24.13 -10.31
N VAL A 193 23.78 24.39 -11.23
CA VAL A 193 24.46 25.66 -11.44
C VAL A 193 24.01 26.14 -12.82
N PRO A 194 23.33 27.31 -12.94
CA PRO A 194 22.82 27.78 -14.21
C PRO A 194 23.92 27.83 -15.28
N PRO A 195 23.78 27.08 -16.38
CA PRO A 195 24.67 27.23 -17.52
C PRO A 195 24.55 28.62 -18.13
N GLU A 196 25.67 29.19 -18.58
CA GLU A 196 25.66 30.41 -19.37
C GLU A 196 24.93 30.19 -20.71
N ASN A 197 24.23 31.21 -21.19
CA ASN A 197 23.51 31.21 -22.48
C ASN A 197 22.50 30.04 -22.65
N PRO A 198 21.35 30.07 -21.94
CA PRO A 198 20.30 29.05 -22.05
C PRO A 198 19.85 28.76 -23.50
N ALA A 199 19.86 29.78 -24.37
CA ALA A 199 19.46 29.66 -25.77
C ALA A 199 20.26 28.58 -26.54
N SER A 200 21.51 28.33 -26.16
CA SER A 200 22.35 27.30 -26.78
C SER A 200 21.87 25.86 -26.53
N PHE A 201 21.11 25.65 -25.45
CA PHE A 201 20.56 24.34 -25.09
C PHE A 201 19.20 24.09 -25.74
N PHE A 202 18.38 25.13 -25.86
CA PHE A 202 17.01 25.02 -26.35
C PHE A 202 16.84 25.34 -27.83
N GLY A 203 17.76 26.10 -28.43
CA GLY A 203 17.71 26.49 -29.84
C GLY A 203 17.68 25.29 -30.81
N GLY A 204 17.13 25.51 -32.00
CA GLY A 204 16.92 24.46 -33.01
C GLY A 204 18.18 23.76 -33.54
N ALA A 205 19.37 24.35 -33.32
CA ALA A 205 20.65 23.72 -33.64
C ALA A 205 21.02 22.58 -32.68
N ASN A 206 20.50 22.60 -31.44
CA ASN A 206 20.74 21.55 -30.47
C ASN A 206 19.75 20.40 -30.67
N ARG A 207 20.27 19.24 -31.07
CA ARG A 207 19.50 18.02 -31.33
C ARG A 207 19.61 16.99 -30.19
N THR A 208 20.24 17.34 -29.08
CA THR A 208 20.41 16.46 -27.93
C THR A 208 19.23 16.57 -26.97
N HIS A 209 19.00 15.50 -26.21
CA HIS A 209 18.11 15.50 -25.07
C HIS A 209 18.83 16.08 -23.85
N LEU A 210 18.16 16.98 -23.13
CA LEU A 210 18.70 17.64 -21.95
C LEU A 210 18.29 16.86 -20.71
N LEU A 211 19.25 16.47 -19.88
CA LEU A 211 18.98 15.80 -18.61
C LEU A 211 19.45 16.66 -17.43
N CYS A 212 18.54 16.94 -16.51
CA CYS A 212 18.76 17.74 -15.32
C CYS A 212 18.28 16.95 -14.10
N VAL A 213 19.19 16.60 -13.18
CA VAL A 213 18.85 15.94 -11.91
C VAL A 213 19.12 16.93 -10.78
N VAL A 214 18.06 17.36 -10.10
CA VAL A 214 18.11 18.45 -9.10
C VAL A 214 17.50 18.02 -7.79
N LYS A 215 17.98 18.57 -6.68
CA LYS A 215 17.35 18.32 -5.38
C LYS A 215 16.13 19.22 -5.16
N LYS A 216 15.17 18.74 -4.36
CA LYS A 216 14.05 19.54 -3.83
C LYS A 216 14.50 20.57 -2.79
N ASN A 217 15.17 21.63 -3.24
CA ASN A 217 15.67 22.71 -2.40
C ASN A 217 15.33 24.07 -2.99
N ALA A 218 14.79 24.98 -2.18
CA ALA A 218 14.28 26.26 -2.65
C ALA A 218 15.33 27.11 -3.37
N ALA A 219 16.57 27.15 -2.89
CA ALA A 219 17.62 27.95 -3.54
C ALA A 219 18.04 27.37 -4.91
N VAL A 220 18.03 26.05 -5.05
CA VAL A 220 18.33 25.37 -6.32
C VAL A 220 17.17 25.49 -7.31
N LEU A 221 15.95 25.27 -6.84
CA LEU A 221 14.76 25.37 -7.69
C LEU A 221 14.55 26.81 -8.19
N ARG A 222 14.77 27.84 -7.35
CA ARG A 222 14.73 29.25 -7.81
C ARG A 222 15.69 29.51 -8.97
N LYS A 223 16.91 28.98 -8.89
CA LYS A 223 17.90 29.10 -9.98
C LYS A 223 17.42 28.42 -11.24
N LEU A 224 16.84 27.22 -11.13
CA LEU A 224 16.32 26.48 -12.27
C LEU A 224 15.13 27.19 -12.92
N VAL A 225 14.18 27.67 -12.12
CA VAL A 225 13.03 28.45 -12.60
C VAL A 225 13.50 29.70 -13.34
N GLN A 226 14.41 30.47 -12.73
CA GLN A 226 14.97 31.66 -13.38
C GLN A 226 15.65 31.32 -14.71
N TRP A 227 16.45 30.25 -14.75
CA TRP A 227 17.13 29.82 -15.98
C TRP A 227 16.17 29.40 -17.09
N LEU A 228 15.02 28.79 -16.75
CA LEU A 228 13.96 28.49 -17.72
C LEU A 228 13.25 29.76 -18.19
N GLN A 229 12.99 30.71 -17.29
CA GLN A 229 12.40 32.02 -17.64
C GLN A 229 13.32 32.81 -18.58
N ASP A 230 14.62 32.82 -18.32
CA ASP A 230 15.63 33.44 -19.21
C ASP A 230 15.67 32.78 -20.60
N ALA A 231 15.13 31.57 -20.74
CA ALA A 231 15.09 30.78 -21.96
C ALA A 231 13.72 30.82 -22.67
N GLN A 232 12.74 31.55 -22.16
CA GLN A 232 11.32 31.41 -22.52
C GLN A 232 11.04 31.46 -24.02
N ASP A 233 11.74 32.33 -24.76
CA ASP A 233 11.61 32.48 -26.23
C ASP A 233 12.02 31.22 -27.02
N TYR A 234 12.79 30.31 -26.41
CA TYR A 234 13.32 29.10 -27.04
C TYR A 234 12.61 27.82 -26.58
N LEU A 235 11.68 27.91 -25.61
CA LEU A 235 11.02 26.74 -25.01
C LEU A 235 9.84 26.21 -25.83
N GLY A 236 9.37 26.93 -26.86
CA GLY A 236 8.20 26.54 -27.68
C GLY A 236 8.30 25.15 -28.29
N ASP A 237 9.50 24.72 -28.71
CA ASP A 237 9.78 23.39 -29.26
C ASP A 237 10.51 22.46 -28.27
N THR A 238 10.24 22.65 -26.97
CA THR A 238 10.86 21.84 -25.91
C THR A 238 9.79 21.10 -25.11
N PRO A 239 9.29 19.94 -25.60
CA PRO A 239 8.46 19.06 -24.78
C PRO A 239 9.27 18.57 -23.59
N ALA A 240 8.80 18.88 -22.40
CA ALA A 240 9.47 18.63 -21.15
C ALA A 240 8.75 17.57 -20.32
N LEU A 241 9.51 16.62 -19.78
CA LEU A 241 9.06 15.63 -18.80
C LEU A 241 9.73 15.93 -17.46
N ILE A 242 8.92 16.25 -16.46
CA ILE A 242 9.32 16.50 -15.09
C ILE A 242 8.94 15.26 -14.27
N ILE A 243 9.94 14.56 -13.75
CA ILE A 243 9.78 13.39 -12.89
C ILE A 243 10.02 13.84 -11.46
N ASP A 244 9.03 13.68 -10.59
CA ASP A 244 9.17 13.96 -9.17
C ASP A 244 9.33 12.68 -8.35
N ASP A 245 10.55 12.39 -7.88
CA ASP A 245 10.85 11.17 -7.12
C ASP A 245 10.55 11.37 -5.63
N GLU A 246 9.86 10.41 -5.03
CA GLU A 246 9.22 10.54 -3.70
C GLU A 246 8.37 11.81 -3.63
N ALA A 247 7.38 11.90 -4.53
CA ALA A 247 6.51 13.08 -4.71
C ALA A 247 5.68 13.44 -3.47
N ASP A 248 5.56 12.56 -2.49
CA ASP A 248 4.99 12.84 -1.18
C ASP A 248 5.96 13.65 -0.29
N GLN A 249 7.28 13.59 -0.56
CA GLN A 249 8.30 14.26 0.23
C GLN A 249 8.64 15.65 -0.33
N ALA A 250 8.48 16.67 0.52
CA ALA A 250 8.84 18.08 0.26
C ALA A 250 8.15 18.77 -0.93
N THR A 251 7.39 18.04 -1.74
CA THR A 251 6.63 18.61 -2.86
C THR A 251 5.23 19.05 -2.44
N VAL A 252 4.51 18.24 -1.67
CA VAL A 252 3.13 18.54 -1.26
C VAL A 252 3.06 19.55 -0.11
N ALA A 253 2.21 20.57 -0.25
CA ALA A 253 1.84 21.57 0.76
C ALA A 253 3.05 22.18 1.51
N THR A 254 4.06 22.60 0.76
CA THR A 254 5.15 23.41 1.29
C THR A 254 5.00 24.84 0.79
N GLU A 255 5.10 25.81 1.70
CA GLU A 255 4.98 27.24 1.36
C GLU A 255 6.03 27.72 0.34
N THR A 256 7.10 26.95 0.13
CA THR A 256 8.24 27.36 -0.69
C THR A 256 8.58 26.45 -1.86
N ILE A 257 8.45 25.12 -1.75
CA ILE A 257 8.88 24.20 -2.81
C ILE A 257 7.78 24.00 -3.85
N ASN A 258 6.53 23.81 -3.41
CA ASN A 258 5.39 23.64 -4.30
C ASN A 258 5.26 24.81 -5.31
N PRO A 259 5.27 26.10 -4.88
CA PRO A 259 5.19 27.21 -5.82
C PRO A 259 6.35 27.28 -6.82
N LEU A 260 7.54 26.78 -6.46
CA LEU A 260 8.69 26.74 -7.37
C LEU A 260 8.56 25.63 -8.42
N ILE A 261 8.00 24.49 -8.05
CA ILE A 261 7.69 23.42 -9.02
C ILE A 261 6.59 23.90 -9.98
N MET A 262 5.55 24.56 -9.47
CA MET A 262 4.53 25.18 -10.31
C MET A 262 5.10 26.29 -11.20
N GLY A 263 5.99 27.14 -10.68
CA GLY A 263 6.70 28.12 -11.49
C GLY A 263 7.53 27.51 -12.61
N MET A 264 8.12 26.32 -12.38
CA MET A 264 8.84 25.55 -13.39
C MET A 264 7.91 25.03 -14.48
N ILE A 265 6.80 24.39 -14.09
CA ILE A 265 5.77 23.88 -15.01
C ILE A 265 5.21 25.02 -15.85
N ASN A 266 4.85 26.14 -15.23
CA ASN A 266 4.26 27.30 -15.89
C ASN A 266 5.24 28.05 -16.81
N SER A 267 6.55 27.85 -16.64
CA SER A 267 7.57 28.41 -17.54
C SER A 267 7.72 27.61 -18.84
N LEU A 268 7.17 26.40 -18.91
CA LEU A 268 7.31 25.48 -20.03
C LEU A 268 5.97 25.38 -20.81
N PRO A 269 5.93 25.72 -22.12
CA PRO A 269 4.71 25.63 -22.92
C PRO A 269 4.18 24.18 -23.07
N LYS A 270 5.06 23.20 -22.93
CA LYS A 270 4.82 21.77 -23.14
C LYS A 270 5.41 20.99 -21.96
N ALA A 271 4.66 20.85 -20.88
CA ALA A 271 5.13 20.23 -19.64
C ALA A 271 4.25 19.04 -19.22
N ALA A 272 4.89 17.89 -19.01
CA ALA A 272 4.27 16.75 -18.36
C ALA A 272 4.96 16.53 -17.01
N TYR A 273 4.21 16.66 -15.92
CA TYR A 273 4.65 16.37 -14.56
C TYR A 273 4.16 14.98 -14.15
N VAL A 274 5.08 14.13 -13.68
CA VAL A 274 4.76 12.78 -13.18
C VAL A 274 5.39 12.59 -11.82
N GLY A 275 4.56 12.54 -10.78
CA GLY A 275 4.99 12.18 -9.43
C GLY A 275 5.17 10.67 -9.30
N TYR A 276 6.27 10.23 -8.69
CA TYR A 276 6.51 8.84 -8.31
C TYR A 276 6.57 8.74 -6.79
N THR A 277 5.76 7.86 -6.20
CA THR A 277 5.78 7.63 -4.76
C THR A 277 5.32 6.21 -4.42
N ALA A 278 5.68 5.75 -3.23
CA ALA A 278 5.08 4.55 -2.64
C ALA A 278 3.96 4.85 -1.63
N SER A 279 3.85 6.09 -1.17
CA SER A 279 2.85 6.54 -0.20
C SER A 279 2.18 7.82 -0.72
N PRO A 280 1.22 7.69 -1.65
CA PRO A 280 0.61 8.84 -2.34
C PRO A 280 -0.39 9.61 -1.47
N PHE A 281 -0.44 9.36 -0.15
CA PHE A 281 -1.45 9.89 0.75
C PHE A 281 -1.56 11.42 0.66
N ALA A 282 -0.44 12.13 0.74
CA ALA A 282 -0.46 13.59 0.62
C ALA A 282 -0.87 14.07 -0.78
N ASN A 283 -0.41 13.39 -1.84
CA ASN A 283 -0.70 13.77 -3.22
C ASN A 283 -2.19 13.64 -3.58
N LEU A 284 -2.86 12.62 -3.01
CA LEU A 284 -4.28 12.36 -3.21
C LEU A 284 -5.20 13.26 -2.36
N LEU A 285 -4.64 14.08 -1.47
CA LEU A 285 -5.38 15.00 -0.60
C LEU A 285 -5.21 16.48 -0.98
N ILE A 286 -4.48 16.79 -2.06
CA ILE A 286 -4.35 18.15 -2.60
C ILE A 286 -5.72 18.62 -3.12
N ASN A 287 -6.08 19.89 -2.92
CA ASN A 287 -7.30 20.45 -3.48
C ASN A 287 -7.30 20.37 -5.02
N PRO A 288 -8.20 19.60 -5.63
CA PRO A 288 -8.31 19.48 -7.09
C PRO A 288 -8.80 20.77 -7.76
N ALA A 289 -9.51 21.65 -7.04
CA ALA A 289 -9.99 22.93 -7.56
C ALA A 289 -8.86 23.98 -7.71
N GLU A 290 -7.74 23.81 -6.99
CA GLU A 290 -6.59 24.68 -7.09
C GLU A 290 -5.78 24.38 -8.36
N GLU A 291 -6.06 25.12 -9.43
CA GLU A 291 -5.37 24.94 -10.72
C GLU A 291 -3.86 25.08 -10.63
N ASN A 292 -3.35 25.86 -9.67
CA ASN A 292 -1.93 26.07 -9.45
C ASN A 292 -1.33 25.15 -8.36
N ASP A 293 -1.78 23.89 -8.30
CA ASP A 293 -1.20 22.84 -7.46
C ASP A 293 -0.93 21.53 -8.24
N LEU A 294 -0.39 20.51 -7.56
CA LEU A 294 0.14 19.26 -8.11
C LEU A 294 -0.81 18.07 -7.95
N TYR A 295 -2.11 18.32 -7.75
CA TYR A 295 -3.12 17.25 -7.76
C TYR A 295 -3.03 16.47 -9.09
N PRO A 296 -3.01 15.13 -9.08
CA PRO A 296 -2.85 14.31 -10.28
C PRO A 296 -4.12 14.23 -11.12
N ARG A 297 -4.54 15.36 -11.68
CA ARG A 297 -5.80 15.54 -12.41
C ARG A 297 -5.91 14.73 -13.70
N ASP A 298 -4.79 14.41 -14.36
CA ASP A 298 -4.81 13.77 -15.68
C ASP A 298 -4.81 12.24 -15.59
N PHE A 299 -3.99 11.66 -14.70
CA PHE A 299 -3.93 10.21 -14.51
C PHE A 299 -3.29 9.77 -13.18
N ILE A 300 -3.70 8.60 -12.71
CA ILE A 300 -3.05 7.87 -11.62
C ILE A 300 -2.76 6.45 -12.13
N VAL A 301 -1.52 5.98 -12.01
CA VAL A 301 -1.07 4.65 -12.46
C VAL A 301 -0.64 3.83 -11.26
N ASN A 302 -1.19 2.63 -11.14
CA ASN A 302 -0.82 1.66 -10.11
C ASN A 302 0.18 0.64 -10.70
N LEU A 303 1.44 0.69 -10.28
CA LEU A 303 2.44 -0.27 -10.74
C LEU A 303 2.17 -1.64 -10.11
N PRO A 304 2.24 -2.74 -10.90
CA PRO A 304 1.99 -4.08 -10.40
C PRO A 304 3.02 -4.46 -9.33
N LYS A 305 2.58 -5.26 -8.37
CA LYS A 305 3.46 -5.84 -7.35
C LYS A 305 4.39 -6.85 -8.03
N PRO A 306 5.71 -6.63 -7.98
CA PRO A 306 6.63 -7.59 -8.57
C PRO A 306 6.61 -8.93 -7.80
N PRO A 307 6.74 -10.09 -8.48
CA PRO A 307 6.84 -11.38 -7.82
C PRO A 307 8.01 -11.43 -6.83
N GLY A 308 7.81 -12.05 -5.66
CA GLY A 308 8.86 -12.19 -4.63
C GLY A 308 9.23 -10.90 -3.88
N HIS A 309 8.51 -9.79 -4.11
CA HIS A 309 8.69 -8.54 -3.39
C HIS A 309 8.04 -8.59 -2.00
N PHE A 310 8.82 -8.28 -0.95
CA PHE A 310 8.30 -8.19 0.42
C PHE A 310 7.68 -6.81 0.66
N GLY A 311 6.35 -6.76 0.59
CA GLY A 311 5.54 -5.59 0.95
C GLY A 311 4.93 -5.66 2.35
N THR A 312 4.16 -4.65 2.71
CA THR A 312 3.38 -4.54 3.96
C THR A 312 2.50 -5.77 4.18
N GLU A 313 1.66 -6.11 3.20
CA GLU A 313 0.77 -7.27 3.25
C GLU A 313 1.52 -8.61 3.38
N VAL A 314 2.70 -8.74 2.74
CA VAL A 314 3.49 -10.00 2.78
C VAL A 314 4.01 -10.28 4.19
N LEU A 315 4.36 -9.23 4.93
CA LEU A 315 4.97 -9.33 6.25
C LEU A 315 3.94 -9.28 7.39
N PHE A 316 2.94 -8.42 7.28
CA PHE A 316 2.01 -8.12 8.38
C PHE A 316 0.60 -8.66 8.16
N GLY A 317 0.29 -9.14 6.95
CA GLY A 317 -1.07 -9.41 6.50
C GLY A 317 -1.88 -8.13 6.38
N ARG A 318 -3.16 -8.27 6.06
CA ARG A 318 -4.13 -7.18 6.04
C ARG A 318 -5.50 -7.65 6.51
N TYR A 319 -6.36 -6.71 6.85
CA TYR A 319 -7.77 -7.00 7.07
C TYR A 319 -8.47 -7.24 5.73
N ALA A 320 -9.55 -8.01 5.77
CA ALA A 320 -10.39 -8.24 4.61
C ALA A 320 -11.09 -6.95 4.18
N LEU A 321 -11.06 -6.67 2.89
CA LEU A 321 -11.81 -5.54 2.33
C LEU A 321 -13.24 -5.96 2.06
N ASP A 322 -14.13 -4.98 1.88
CA ASP A 322 -15.52 -5.23 1.48
C ASP A 322 -15.55 -6.13 0.22
N GLY A 323 -16.31 -7.21 0.23
CA GLY A 323 -16.37 -8.19 -0.87
C GLY A 323 -15.54 -9.46 -0.65
N GLU A 324 -14.49 -9.42 0.18
CA GLU A 324 -13.58 -10.54 0.37
C GLU A 324 -14.04 -11.48 1.50
N ASP A 325 -13.79 -12.78 1.35
CA ASP A 325 -13.88 -13.71 2.49
C ASP A 325 -12.65 -13.53 3.36
N PRO A 326 -12.78 -13.16 4.64
CA PRO A 326 -11.62 -12.95 5.49
C PRO A 326 -10.79 -14.21 5.75
N ASN A 327 -11.31 -15.41 5.49
CA ASN A 327 -10.54 -16.65 5.58
C ASN A 327 -9.60 -16.84 4.38
N ASP A 328 -9.88 -16.17 3.25
CA ASP A 328 -9.06 -16.23 2.03
C ASP A 328 -7.96 -15.14 2.02
N VAL A 329 -8.03 -14.18 2.95
CA VAL A 329 -7.07 -13.07 3.04
C VAL A 329 -5.78 -13.51 3.72
N PHE A 330 -4.66 -13.26 3.03
CA PHE A 330 -3.32 -13.61 3.48
C PHE A 330 -2.93 -12.87 4.77
N ASP A 331 -2.58 -13.64 5.81
CA ASP A 331 -2.20 -13.14 7.14
C ASP A 331 -0.69 -12.81 7.27
N GLY A 332 0.01 -12.64 6.16
CA GLY A 332 1.46 -12.41 6.15
C GLY A 332 2.28 -13.66 6.47
N HIS A 333 3.61 -13.60 6.40
CA HIS A 333 4.52 -14.64 6.92
C HIS A 333 4.81 -14.45 8.42
N ASP A 334 5.17 -15.53 9.14
CA ASP A 334 5.37 -15.49 10.61
C ASP A 334 6.77 -14.98 10.95
N MET A 335 7.06 -13.76 10.47
CA MET A 335 8.37 -13.12 10.56
C MET A 335 8.45 -12.10 11.70
N ILE A 336 7.32 -11.77 12.32
CA ILE A 336 7.22 -10.75 13.37
C ILE A 336 7.34 -11.38 14.76
N ARG A 337 8.15 -10.78 15.62
CA ARG A 337 8.35 -11.19 17.02
C ARG A 337 8.01 -10.01 17.92
N THR A 338 7.09 -10.24 18.86
CA THR A 338 6.67 -9.19 19.78
C THR A 338 7.77 -8.87 20.78
N VAL A 339 8.14 -7.60 20.88
CA VAL A 339 8.95 -7.04 21.98
C VAL A 339 7.99 -6.74 23.13
N PRO A 340 8.18 -7.34 24.32
CA PRO A 340 7.35 -7.07 25.49
C PRO A 340 7.36 -5.58 25.89
N ASP A 341 6.25 -5.08 26.40
CA ASP A 341 6.13 -3.66 26.78
C ASP A 341 7.08 -3.29 27.93
N GLU A 342 7.42 -4.25 28.81
CA GLU A 342 8.41 -4.08 29.86
C GLU A 342 9.86 -3.93 29.33
N ASP A 343 10.15 -4.44 28.13
CA ASP A 343 11.46 -4.33 27.50
C ASP A 343 11.67 -2.94 26.87
N VAL A 344 10.60 -2.25 26.45
CA VAL A 344 10.68 -0.98 25.71
C VAL A 344 11.45 0.11 26.46
N PRO A 345 11.18 0.38 27.76
CA PRO A 345 11.92 1.38 28.55
C PRO A 345 13.41 1.03 28.73
N LEU A 346 13.77 -0.25 28.61
CA LEU A 346 15.14 -0.73 28.80
C LEU A 346 16.02 -0.53 27.57
N VAL A 347 15.41 -0.34 26.40
CA VAL A 347 16.10 -0.12 25.12
C VAL A 347 15.84 1.27 24.54
N ARG A 348 14.97 2.08 25.18
CA ARG A 348 14.63 3.43 24.76
C ARG A 348 14.35 4.33 25.97
N PRO A 349 15.01 5.50 26.09
CA PRO A 349 14.71 6.44 27.16
C PRO A 349 13.30 7.02 26.99
N ARG A 350 12.58 7.23 28.10
CA ARG A 350 11.20 7.74 28.08
C ARG A 350 11.18 9.26 27.89
N THR A 351 12.14 9.95 28.48
CA THR A 351 12.18 11.42 28.50
C THR A 351 13.45 12.00 27.90
N LYS A 352 13.45 13.33 27.70
CA LYS A 352 14.63 14.03 27.20
C LYS A 352 15.80 14.00 28.17
N ALA A 353 15.52 14.10 29.47
CA ALA A 353 16.53 14.14 30.53
C ALA A 353 17.22 12.78 30.70
N GLU A 354 16.46 11.67 30.61
CA GLU A 354 17.01 10.32 30.74
C GLU A 354 18.01 9.94 29.63
N ALA A 355 17.95 10.60 28.46
CA ALA A 355 18.71 10.19 27.29
C ALA A 355 20.21 10.53 27.32
N GLU A 356 20.66 11.37 28.26
CA GLU A 356 22.08 11.74 28.39
C GLU A 356 22.89 10.63 29.07
N ASP A 357 22.31 9.99 30.10
CA ASP A 357 22.93 8.90 30.87
C ASP A 357 22.37 7.50 30.51
N PHE A 358 21.59 7.41 29.43
CA PHE A 358 20.91 6.17 29.05
C PHE A 358 21.90 5.10 28.57
N THR A 359 21.89 3.95 29.24
CA THR A 359 22.58 2.74 28.77
C THR A 359 21.55 1.65 28.52
N PRO A 360 21.47 1.07 27.31
CA PRO A 360 20.50 0.04 26.99
C PRO A 360 20.81 -1.26 27.73
N VAL A 361 19.77 -1.92 28.23
CA VAL A 361 19.88 -3.29 28.74
C VAL A 361 19.61 -4.26 27.60
N LEU A 362 20.48 -5.26 27.43
CA LEU A 362 20.25 -6.35 26.49
C LEU A 362 19.19 -7.30 27.04
N THR A 363 17.93 -6.96 26.79
CA THR A 363 16.77 -7.77 27.17
C THR A 363 16.78 -9.13 26.49
N ALA A 364 15.98 -10.07 26.99
CA ALA A 364 15.88 -11.40 26.39
C ALA A 364 15.44 -11.34 24.91
N SER A 365 14.54 -10.42 24.56
CA SER A 365 14.09 -10.21 23.17
C SER A 365 15.23 -9.70 22.27
N LEU A 366 16.00 -8.71 22.73
CA LEU A 366 17.14 -8.17 21.98
C LEU A 366 18.29 -9.18 21.84
N GLN A 367 18.60 -9.95 22.90
CA GLN A 367 19.60 -11.02 22.83
C GLN A 367 19.19 -12.11 21.83
N ARG A 368 17.92 -12.52 21.81
CA ARG A 368 17.40 -13.49 20.83
C ARG A 368 17.51 -12.95 19.40
N ALA A 369 17.17 -11.68 19.17
CA ALA A 369 17.31 -11.04 17.86
C ALA A 369 18.77 -11.05 17.37
N LEU A 370 19.72 -10.72 18.25
CA LEU A 370 21.16 -10.72 17.94
C LEU A 370 21.68 -12.13 17.64
N LYS A 371 21.34 -13.12 18.48
CA LYS A 371 21.73 -14.53 18.25
C LYS A 371 21.15 -15.07 16.94
N TYR A 372 19.88 -14.76 16.66
CA TYR A 372 19.25 -15.15 15.40
C TYR A 372 19.90 -14.47 14.19
N PHE A 373 20.27 -13.19 14.29
CA PHE A 373 20.99 -12.50 13.21
C PHE A 373 22.29 -13.21 12.82
N TRP A 374 23.09 -13.65 13.79
CA TRP A 374 24.32 -14.39 13.51
C TRP A 374 24.04 -15.77 12.90
N LEU A 375 23.02 -16.49 13.39
CA LEU A 375 22.60 -17.79 12.81
C LEU A 375 22.10 -17.63 11.36
N ALA A 376 21.24 -16.65 11.10
CA ALA A 376 20.72 -16.35 9.76
C ALA A 376 21.84 -15.93 8.80
N THR A 377 22.82 -15.15 9.29
CA THR A 377 24.01 -14.78 8.50
C THR A 377 24.86 -16.01 8.16
N ALA A 378 25.07 -16.92 9.11
CA ALA A 378 25.79 -18.16 8.89
C ALA A 378 25.06 -19.06 7.89
N ALA A 379 23.73 -19.20 8.00
CA ALA A 379 22.93 -19.93 7.02
C ALA A 379 23.09 -19.36 5.60
N ARG A 380 23.20 -18.04 5.44
CA ARG A 380 23.48 -17.42 4.14
C ARG A 380 24.87 -17.72 3.61
N ARG A 381 25.88 -17.81 4.48
CA ARG A 381 27.23 -18.25 4.07
C ARG A 381 27.20 -19.68 3.55
N VAL A 382 26.47 -20.58 4.21
CA VAL A 382 26.28 -21.96 3.74
C VAL A 382 25.62 -21.99 2.36
N ARG A 383 24.58 -21.17 2.13
CA ARG A 383 23.91 -21.10 0.81
C ARG A 383 24.83 -20.59 -0.30
N GLY A 384 25.69 -19.62 0.01
CA GLY A 384 26.69 -19.09 -0.95
C GLY A 384 26.10 -18.36 -2.16
N THR A 385 24.81 -18.06 -2.17
CA THR A 385 24.08 -17.42 -3.28
C THR A 385 23.44 -16.09 -2.85
N GLY A 386 23.14 -15.24 -3.82
CA GLY A 386 22.42 -13.98 -3.61
C GLY A 386 23.31 -12.82 -3.12
N ASN A 387 22.70 -11.89 -2.39
CA ASN A 387 23.38 -10.71 -1.85
C ASN A 387 24.48 -11.16 -0.85
N PRO A 388 25.74 -10.67 -0.95
CA PRO A 388 26.81 -11.10 -0.04
C PRO A 388 26.80 -10.36 1.31
N HIS A 389 26.05 -9.25 1.43
CA HIS A 389 25.98 -8.46 2.66
C HIS A 389 24.94 -9.05 3.61
N SER A 390 25.16 -8.93 4.92
CA SER A 390 24.23 -9.29 5.99
C SER A 390 24.16 -8.16 7.01
N THR A 391 23.00 -7.52 7.11
CA THR A 391 22.81 -6.38 8.02
C THR A 391 21.68 -6.62 9.02
N MET A 392 21.85 -6.04 10.21
CA MET A 392 20.81 -5.91 11.23
C MET A 392 20.57 -4.44 11.52
N LEU A 393 19.31 -4.05 11.64
CA LEU A 393 18.91 -2.70 12.02
C LEU A 393 18.41 -2.68 13.46
N ILE A 394 19.00 -1.82 14.30
CA ILE A 394 18.47 -1.49 15.63
C ILE A 394 18.00 -0.03 15.59
N HIS A 395 16.69 0.17 15.69
CA HIS A 395 16.09 1.50 15.66
C HIS A 395 15.21 1.71 16.90
N THR A 396 15.81 2.30 17.93
CA THR A 396 15.13 2.56 19.22
C THR A 396 14.87 4.05 19.50
N SER A 397 15.72 4.95 18.98
CA SER A 397 15.66 6.39 19.27
C SER A 397 16.08 7.23 18.05
N VAL A 398 15.86 8.55 18.09
CA VAL A 398 16.38 9.51 17.10
C VAL A 398 17.69 10.18 17.53
N ARG A 399 18.12 9.95 18.78
CA ARG A 399 19.22 10.68 19.41
C ARG A 399 20.53 9.94 19.27
N THR A 400 21.54 10.66 18.78
CA THR A 400 22.91 10.18 18.65
C THR A 400 23.51 9.65 19.96
N SER A 401 23.23 10.31 21.11
CA SER A 401 23.73 9.85 22.43
C SER A 401 23.23 8.44 22.75
N VAL A 402 21.95 8.19 22.51
CA VAL A 402 21.31 6.89 22.72
C VAL A 402 21.85 5.86 21.74
N HIS A 403 22.09 6.21 20.47
CA HIS A 403 22.68 5.26 19.52
C HIS A 403 24.06 4.81 19.98
N ASN A 404 24.92 5.77 20.35
CA ASN A 404 26.29 5.49 20.75
C ASN A 404 26.37 4.61 22.01
N SER A 405 25.38 4.67 22.91
CA SER A 405 25.38 3.82 24.12
C SER A 405 25.07 2.35 23.85
N PHE A 406 24.59 1.97 22.66
CA PHE A 406 24.44 0.56 22.27
C PHE A 406 25.75 -0.14 21.93
N ARG A 407 26.81 0.59 21.54
CA ARG A 407 28.04 -0.04 21.04
C ARG A 407 28.69 -0.98 22.08
N PRO A 408 29.03 -0.54 23.31
CA PRO A 408 29.68 -1.41 24.29
C PRO A 408 28.90 -2.68 24.64
N PRO A 409 27.58 -2.65 24.95
CA PRO A 409 26.86 -3.87 25.29
C PRO A 409 26.78 -4.85 24.10
N LEU A 410 26.59 -4.36 22.87
CA LEU A 410 26.53 -5.21 21.69
C LEU A 410 27.87 -5.90 21.39
N GLU A 411 28.98 -5.17 21.49
CA GLU A 411 30.33 -5.72 21.30
C GLU A 411 30.66 -6.76 22.38
N ASN A 412 30.31 -6.49 23.64
CA ASN A 412 30.51 -7.43 24.75
C ASN A 412 29.71 -8.73 24.54
N LEU A 413 28.44 -8.66 24.15
CA LEU A 413 27.65 -9.87 23.87
C LEU A 413 28.27 -10.69 22.74
N ARG A 414 28.69 -10.04 21.64
CA ARG A 414 29.36 -10.72 20.52
C ARG A 414 30.62 -11.46 20.98
N GLU A 415 31.46 -10.80 21.78
CA GLU A 415 32.69 -11.39 22.32
C GLU A 415 32.42 -12.52 23.33
N GLN A 416 31.37 -12.40 24.13
CA GLN A 416 30.94 -13.45 25.05
C GLN A 416 30.48 -14.69 24.28
N VAL A 417 29.66 -14.53 23.24
CA VAL A 417 29.20 -15.64 22.40
C VAL A 417 30.37 -16.29 21.68
N ALA A 418 31.27 -15.49 21.08
CA ALA A 418 32.45 -16.01 20.38
C ALA A 418 33.38 -16.84 21.29
N ARG A 419 33.59 -16.40 22.55
CA ARG A 419 34.43 -17.13 23.52
C ARG A 419 33.80 -18.43 24.02
N ASN A 420 32.47 -18.53 24.00
CA ASN A 420 31.73 -19.63 24.59
C ASN A 420 31.13 -20.59 23.55
N LEU A 421 31.56 -20.55 22.28
CA LEU A 421 31.02 -21.43 21.23
C LEU A 421 31.22 -22.93 21.55
N ASP A 422 32.26 -23.28 22.29
CA ASP A 422 32.51 -24.66 22.73
C ASP A 422 31.62 -25.11 23.91
N ASP A 423 30.87 -24.19 24.54
CA ASP A 423 29.93 -24.51 25.62
C ASP A 423 28.72 -25.29 25.08
N PRO A 424 28.49 -26.54 25.54
CA PRO A 424 27.33 -27.33 25.13
C PRO A 424 25.99 -26.65 25.41
N THR A 425 25.92 -25.82 26.45
CA THR A 425 24.71 -25.09 26.86
C THR A 425 24.34 -24.04 25.82
N LEU A 426 25.30 -23.22 25.41
CA LEU A 426 25.10 -22.21 24.36
C LEU A 426 24.77 -22.87 23.02
N ARG A 427 25.47 -23.96 22.65
CA ARG A 427 25.15 -24.69 21.43
C ARG A 427 23.72 -25.25 21.43
N ALA A 428 23.26 -25.79 22.55
CA ALA A 428 21.88 -26.26 22.70
C ALA A 428 20.87 -25.11 22.60
N GLU A 429 21.14 -23.97 23.24
CA GLU A 429 20.31 -22.77 23.16
C GLU A 429 20.15 -22.29 21.69
N LEU A 430 21.26 -22.17 20.97
CA LEU A 430 21.27 -21.76 19.56
C LEU A 430 20.54 -22.75 18.66
N ARG A 431 20.65 -24.06 18.92
CA ARG A 431 19.93 -25.11 18.19
C ARG A 431 18.43 -24.99 18.38
N VAL A 432 17.98 -24.78 19.61
CA VAL A 432 16.56 -24.58 19.93
C VAL A 432 16.04 -23.31 19.27
N LEU A 433 16.81 -22.22 19.32
CA LEU A 433 16.44 -20.96 18.65
C LEU A 433 16.31 -21.15 17.14
N TRP A 434 17.29 -21.79 16.48
CA TRP A 434 17.23 -22.07 15.05
C TRP A 434 16.00 -22.90 14.68
N ALA A 435 15.81 -24.04 15.34
CA ALA A 435 14.70 -24.95 15.05
C ALA A 435 13.33 -24.29 15.27
N ALA A 436 13.17 -23.51 16.33
CA ALA A 436 11.92 -22.79 16.60
C ALA A 436 11.63 -21.75 15.51
N GLU A 437 12.64 -21.01 15.05
CA GLU A 437 12.47 -19.94 14.07
C GLU A 437 12.27 -20.47 12.64
N THR A 438 12.93 -21.56 12.26
CA THR A 438 12.74 -22.19 10.93
C THR A 438 11.43 -22.99 10.86
N ALA A 439 10.92 -23.51 11.98
CA ALA A 439 9.61 -24.16 12.00
C ALA A 439 8.45 -23.17 11.76
N ARG A 440 8.58 -21.92 12.25
CA ARG A 440 7.56 -20.86 12.08
C ARG A 440 7.51 -20.31 10.65
N VAL A 441 8.65 -20.28 9.97
CA VAL A 441 8.76 -19.87 8.56
C VAL A 441 9.55 -20.93 7.82
N PRO A 442 8.88 -22.01 7.38
CA PRO A 442 9.54 -23.11 6.71
C PRO A 442 10.06 -22.69 5.33
N VAL A 443 11.23 -23.19 4.97
CA VAL A 443 11.86 -22.90 3.68
C VAL A 443 11.03 -23.40 2.51
N THR A 444 10.19 -24.43 2.69
CA THR A 444 9.33 -25.00 1.64
C THR A 444 8.34 -24.01 1.04
N GLY A 445 8.06 -22.89 1.74
CA GLY A 445 7.27 -21.79 1.19
C GLY A 445 8.05 -20.88 0.23
N PHE A 446 9.34 -21.16 0.02
CA PHE A 446 10.29 -20.37 -0.74
C PHE A 446 11.14 -21.29 -1.65
N GLU A 447 11.64 -20.78 -2.76
CA GLU A 447 12.48 -21.55 -3.71
C GLU A 447 13.95 -21.62 -3.25
N GLU A 448 14.19 -21.76 -1.95
CA GLU A 448 15.51 -21.66 -1.33
C GLU A 448 15.97 -23.03 -0.77
N PRO A 449 17.28 -23.34 -0.75
CA PRO A 449 17.78 -24.58 -0.18
C PRO A 449 17.67 -24.60 1.35
N GLU A 450 17.26 -25.75 1.89
CA GLU A 450 17.25 -26.01 3.33
C GLU A 450 18.69 -26.08 3.86
N VAL A 451 18.92 -25.54 5.07
CA VAL A 451 20.25 -25.50 5.71
C VAL A 451 20.16 -26.16 7.08
N ARG A 452 21.04 -27.13 7.36
CA ARG A 452 21.05 -27.84 8.64
C ARG A 452 21.76 -27.02 9.71
N PHE A 453 21.31 -27.15 10.96
CA PHE A 453 21.91 -26.43 12.08
C PHE A 453 23.43 -26.65 12.22
N ASP A 454 23.90 -27.87 11.99
CA ASP A 454 25.34 -28.15 12.17
C ASP A 454 26.19 -27.42 11.11
N GLU A 455 25.70 -27.25 9.87
CA GLU A 455 26.35 -26.44 8.83
C GLU A 455 26.33 -24.94 9.20
N VAL A 456 25.19 -24.45 9.73
CA VAL A 456 25.09 -23.08 10.26
C VAL A 456 26.09 -22.85 11.39
N PHE A 457 26.26 -23.84 12.27
CA PHE A 457 27.13 -23.72 13.42
C PHE A 457 28.62 -23.70 13.02
N GLU A 458 29.01 -24.39 11.95
CA GLU A 458 30.38 -24.39 11.40
C GLU A 458 30.80 -23.01 10.88
N GLU A 459 29.87 -22.25 10.28
CA GLU A 459 30.13 -20.90 9.76
C GLU A 459 30.07 -19.80 10.83
N LEU A 460 29.45 -20.08 11.98
CA LEU A 460 29.17 -19.10 13.04
C LEU A 460 30.43 -18.39 13.60
N PRO A 461 31.59 -19.05 13.84
CA PRO A 461 32.81 -18.37 14.29
C PRO A 461 33.24 -17.25 13.33
N GLY A 462 33.22 -17.51 12.02
CA GLY A 462 33.58 -16.53 11.00
C GLY A 462 32.58 -15.38 10.91
N VAL A 463 31.29 -15.65 11.16
CA VAL A 463 30.26 -14.59 11.23
C VAL A 463 30.53 -13.65 12.40
N LEU A 464 30.81 -14.19 13.58
CA LEU A 464 31.06 -13.39 14.79
C LEU A 464 32.35 -12.55 14.65
N GLN A 465 33.38 -13.10 14.00
CA GLN A 465 34.62 -12.38 13.72
C GLN A 465 34.40 -11.19 12.77
N ASP A 466 33.63 -11.40 11.70
CA ASP A 466 33.41 -10.37 10.67
C ASP A 466 32.35 -9.32 11.07
N CYS A 467 31.46 -9.67 12.00
CA CYS A 467 30.35 -8.82 12.42
C CYS A 467 30.83 -7.52 13.11
N ARG A 468 30.52 -6.37 12.51
CA ARG A 468 30.84 -5.03 13.06
C ARG A 468 29.61 -4.33 13.60
N VAL A 469 29.79 -3.52 14.64
CA VAL A 469 28.74 -2.64 15.18
C VAL A 469 28.99 -1.22 14.65
N ILE A 470 28.05 -0.68 13.86
CA ILE A 470 28.21 0.60 13.15
C ILE A 470 27.18 1.60 13.66
N MET A 471 27.65 2.76 14.11
CA MET A 471 26.80 3.86 14.58
C MET A 471 26.57 4.84 13.43
N ASP A 472 25.42 4.73 12.76
CA ASP A 472 25.09 5.59 11.61
C ASP A 472 24.17 6.75 12.04
N ASN A 473 24.82 7.83 12.46
CA ASN A 473 24.18 9.07 12.88
C ASN A 473 24.85 10.29 12.21
N SER A 474 24.18 11.45 12.28
CA SER A 474 24.63 12.66 11.59
C SER A 474 26.01 13.20 12.02
N GLY A 475 26.54 12.75 13.16
CA GLY A 475 27.85 13.14 13.68
C GLY A 475 28.96 12.10 13.49
N SER A 476 28.64 10.92 12.93
CA SER A 476 29.58 9.81 12.77
C SER A 476 30.18 9.78 11.36
N THR A 477 31.49 9.52 11.27
CA THR A 477 32.17 9.19 10.01
C THR A 477 32.10 7.70 9.69
N ASP A 478 31.67 6.86 10.64
CA ASP A 478 31.52 5.42 10.51
C ASP A 478 30.22 5.13 9.74
N ARG A 479 30.35 4.67 8.49
CA ARG A 479 29.22 4.40 7.57
C ARG A 479 29.34 3.02 6.95
N LEU A 480 28.19 2.46 6.60
CA LEU A 480 28.13 1.24 5.80
C LEU A 480 28.74 1.49 4.42
N ASP A 481 29.75 0.70 4.09
CA ASP A 481 30.44 0.72 2.81
C ASP A 481 30.35 -0.67 2.17
N TYR A 482 29.62 -0.73 1.06
CA TYR A 482 29.40 -1.95 0.30
C TYR A 482 30.34 -2.09 -0.91
N GLU A 483 31.18 -1.08 -1.17
CA GLU A 483 32.08 -1.08 -2.34
C GLU A 483 33.32 -1.96 -2.11
N ASN A 484 33.68 -2.22 -0.85
CA ASN A 484 34.91 -2.91 -0.46
C ASN A 484 34.70 -4.37 0.01
N GLY A 485 33.67 -5.05 -0.52
CA GLY A 485 33.41 -6.47 -0.28
C GLY A 485 32.20 -6.78 0.62
N PRO A 486 32.00 -8.06 1.00
CA PRO A 486 30.87 -8.48 1.85
C PRO A 486 30.87 -7.77 3.20
N VAL A 487 29.69 -7.35 3.67
CA VAL A 487 29.53 -6.59 4.92
C VAL A 487 28.68 -7.41 5.88
N VAL A 488 29.18 -7.69 7.08
CA VAL A 488 28.38 -8.21 8.19
C VAL A 488 28.31 -7.13 9.27
N ALA A 489 27.13 -6.51 9.44
CA ALA A 489 27.02 -5.35 10.32
C ALA A 489 25.71 -5.24 11.10
N ILE A 490 25.81 -4.80 12.35
CA ILE A 490 24.69 -4.32 13.17
C ILE A 490 24.72 -2.80 13.12
N ALA A 491 23.78 -2.21 12.38
CA ALA A 491 23.60 -0.78 12.24
C ALA A 491 22.65 -0.26 13.33
N VAL A 492 23.13 0.68 14.14
CA VAL A 492 22.31 1.38 15.15
C VAL A 492 22.20 2.85 14.75
N GLY A 493 20.99 3.36 14.67
CA GLY A 493 20.78 4.75 14.26
C GLY A 493 19.33 5.18 14.25
N GLY A 494 19.14 6.44 13.83
CA GLY A 494 17.85 7.12 13.83
C GLY A 494 17.43 7.55 12.43
N ASN A 495 17.19 8.85 12.24
CA ASN A 495 16.61 9.36 11.00
C ASN A 495 17.50 9.17 9.74
N THR A 496 18.82 9.06 9.89
CA THR A 496 19.75 8.77 8.78
C THR A 496 19.56 7.36 8.22
N LEU A 497 19.35 6.37 9.09
CA LEU A 497 19.02 4.99 8.68
C LEU A 497 17.56 4.88 8.21
N SER A 498 16.69 5.78 8.71
CA SER A 498 15.29 5.81 8.30
C SER A 498 15.05 6.55 6.98
N ARG A 499 15.98 7.36 6.45
CA ARG A 499 15.85 8.08 5.17
C ARG A 499 17.21 8.25 4.45
N GLY A 500 17.35 7.67 3.27
CA GLY A 500 18.44 7.99 2.32
C GLY A 500 19.66 7.08 2.33
N LEU A 501 19.62 5.93 3.02
CA LEU A 501 20.64 4.89 2.95
C LEU A 501 20.00 3.53 2.64
N THR A 502 20.60 2.77 1.72
CA THR A 502 20.20 1.39 1.44
C THR A 502 20.87 0.43 2.45
N LEU A 503 20.07 -0.36 3.15
CA LEU A 503 20.55 -1.47 3.98
C LEU A 503 20.55 -2.75 3.15
N GLU A 504 21.67 -3.03 2.48
CA GLU A 504 21.83 -4.24 1.69
C GLU A 504 21.88 -5.46 2.61
N GLY A 505 21.18 -6.53 2.23
CA GLY A 505 21.22 -7.78 2.99
C GLY A 505 20.55 -7.74 4.36
N LEU A 506 19.53 -6.91 4.56
CA LEU A 506 18.85 -6.77 5.85
C LEU A 506 18.11 -8.06 6.26
N LEU A 507 18.58 -8.68 7.34
CA LEU A 507 18.04 -9.93 7.91
C LEU A 507 17.18 -9.68 9.14
N VAL A 508 17.69 -8.89 10.09
CA VAL A 508 17.02 -8.69 11.38
C VAL A 508 16.76 -7.20 11.59
N SER A 509 15.54 -6.87 11.99
CA SER A 509 15.16 -5.52 12.39
C SER A 509 14.63 -5.54 13.82
N TYR A 510 15.23 -4.75 14.72
CA TYR A 510 14.74 -4.52 16.07
C TYR A 510 14.21 -3.09 16.18
N PHE A 511 12.90 -2.94 16.26
CA PHE A 511 12.20 -1.69 15.97
C PHE A 511 11.11 -1.40 17.02
N VAL A 512 11.38 -0.48 17.93
CA VAL A 512 10.47 -0.11 19.05
C VAL A 512 10.05 1.37 18.99
N ARG A 513 10.36 2.05 17.90
CA ARG A 513 10.00 3.45 17.70
C ARG A 513 8.68 3.56 16.94
N ALA A 514 7.63 3.87 17.68
CA ALA A 514 6.37 4.36 17.14
C ALA A 514 6.50 5.75 16.49
N VAL A 515 5.93 5.92 15.29
CA VAL A 515 5.62 7.21 14.67
C VAL A 515 4.16 7.20 14.26
N THR A 516 3.46 8.29 14.53
CA THR A 516 2.01 8.41 14.35
C THR A 516 1.60 8.93 12.97
N VAL A 517 2.44 8.79 11.94
CA VAL A 517 2.16 9.30 10.58
C VAL A 517 2.42 8.19 9.56
N TYR A 518 1.44 7.87 8.71
CA TYR A 518 1.50 6.77 7.74
C TYR A 518 2.74 6.84 6.84
N ASP A 519 2.95 7.98 6.16
CA ASP A 519 4.10 8.22 5.26
C ASP A 519 5.41 7.89 5.97
N THR A 520 5.56 8.36 7.20
CA THR A 520 6.82 8.21 7.95
C THR A 520 6.99 6.76 8.40
N LEU A 521 5.91 6.10 8.82
CA LEU A 521 5.96 4.72 9.27
C LEU A 521 6.33 3.76 8.12
N LEU A 522 5.73 3.93 6.93
CA LEU A 522 6.10 3.16 5.74
C LEU A 522 7.55 3.40 5.29
N GLN A 523 7.99 4.66 5.30
CA GLN A 523 9.38 5.01 4.93
C GLN A 523 10.42 4.46 5.90
N MET A 524 10.04 4.22 7.16
CA MET A 524 10.92 3.61 8.18
C MET A 524 11.08 2.10 8.00
N GLY A 525 10.14 1.43 7.32
CA GLY A 525 10.20 -0.01 7.06
C GLY A 525 11.27 -0.39 6.04
N ARG A 526 12.53 -0.54 6.49
CA ARG A 526 13.64 -0.98 5.63
C ARG A 526 13.61 -2.48 5.29
N TRP A 527 12.75 -3.22 5.96
CA TRP A 527 12.51 -4.64 5.71
C TRP A 527 11.65 -4.94 4.47
N PHE A 528 11.12 -3.90 3.79
CA PHE A 528 10.49 -4.08 2.49
C PHE A 528 11.53 -4.33 1.39
N GLY A 529 11.09 -4.76 0.21
CA GLY A 529 11.99 -5.01 -0.94
C GLY A 529 12.26 -6.50 -1.23
N TYR A 530 13.20 -6.76 -2.13
CA TYR A 530 13.54 -8.13 -2.53
C TYR A 530 14.54 -8.78 -1.57
N ARG A 531 14.49 -10.11 -1.45
CA ARG A 531 15.30 -10.92 -0.53
C ARG A 531 15.88 -12.17 -1.22
N TYR A 532 16.41 -12.00 -2.42
CA TYR A 532 16.95 -13.08 -3.25
C TYR A 532 18.03 -13.91 -2.53
N GLY A 533 17.83 -15.23 -2.42
CA GLY A 533 18.75 -16.16 -1.77
C GLY A 533 18.45 -16.38 -0.28
N TYR A 534 17.50 -15.64 0.30
CA TYR A 534 17.25 -15.66 1.75
C TYR A 534 15.83 -15.24 2.16
N GLN A 535 14.82 -15.47 1.33
CA GLN A 535 13.46 -14.99 1.58
C GLN A 535 12.82 -15.51 2.90
N ASP A 536 13.25 -16.67 3.37
CA ASP A 536 12.78 -17.35 4.58
C ASP A 536 13.40 -16.83 5.88
N LEU A 537 14.56 -16.16 5.80
CA LEU A 537 15.37 -15.78 6.96
C LEU A 537 15.03 -14.43 7.64
N PRO A 538 14.43 -13.42 6.96
CA PRO A 538 14.14 -12.15 7.60
C PRO A 538 13.25 -12.27 8.83
N ARG A 539 13.59 -11.54 9.89
CA ARG A 539 12.79 -11.46 11.13
C ARG A 539 12.75 -10.03 11.65
N ILE A 540 11.61 -9.63 12.21
CA ILE A 540 11.40 -8.29 12.74
C ILE A 540 10.90 -8.39 14.17
N TRP A 541 11.64 -7.79 15.10
CA TRP A 541 11.23 -7.58 16.48
C TRP A 541 10.62 -6.21 16.62
N MET A 542 9.36 -6.12 17.02
CA MET A 542 8.69 -4.85 17.28
C MET A 542 7.60 -4.97 18.34
N THR A 543 7.10 -3.84 18.85
CA THR A 543 5.96 -3.85 19.78
C THR A 543 4.69 -4.28 19.05
N ARG A 544 3.71 -4.81 19.81
CA ARG A 544 2.42 -5.22 19.23
C ARG A 544 1.66 -4.06 18.59
N GLU A 545 1.73 -2.88 19.21
CA GLU A 545 1.17 -1.64 18.68
C GLU A 545 1.70 -1.34 17.26
N LEU A 546 3.02 -1.48 17.05
CA LEU A 546 3.63 -1.26 15.75
C LEU A 546 3.19 -2.30 14.71
N GLU A 547 3.08 -3.56 15.10
CA GLU A 547 2.57 -4.63 14.24
C GLU A 547 1.13 -4.32 13.79
N ASP A 548 0.26 -3.94 14.72
CA ASP A 548 -1.13 -3.59 14.43
C ASP A 548 -1.22 -2.38 13.48
N TRP A 549 -0.35 -1.38 13.68
CA TRP A 549 -0.26 -0.22 12.80
C TRP A 549 0.21 -0.58 11.38
N PHE A 550 1.20 -1.47 11.23
CA PHE A 550 1.63 -1.93 9.90
C PHE A 550 0.57 -2.78 9.20
N ARG A 551 -0.19 -3.61 9.94
CA ARG A 551 -1.33 -4.35 9.38
C ARG A 551 -2.46 -3.41 8.94
N HIS A 552 -2.74 -2.38 9.74
CA HIS A 552 -3.69 -1.34 9.35
C HIS A 552 -3.23 -0.63 8.08
N LEU A 553 -1.96 -0.22 7.99
CA LEU A 553 -1.38 0.38 6.79
C LEU A 553 -1.46 -0.53 5.56
N ALA A 554 -1.22 -1.83 5.71
CA ALA A 554 -1.39 -2.79 4.63
C ALA A 554 -2.84 -2.83 4.11
N THR A 555 -3.80 -2.63 5.00
CA THR A 555 -5.23 -2.55 4.67
C THR A 555 -5.54 -1.26 3.93
N VAL A 556 -5.07 -0.10 4.43
CA VAL A 556 -5.23 1.20 3.76
C VAL A 556 -4.59 1.19 2.36
N GLU A 557 -3.40 0.60 2.20
CA GLU A 557 -2.73 0.48 0.91
C GLU A 557 -3.55 -0.38 -0.07
N ALA A 558 -4.14 -1.48 0.40
CA ALA A 558 -5.00 -2.34 -0.42
C ALA A 558 -6.32 -1.67 -0.80
N GLU A 559 -6.98 -0.97 0.12
CA GLU A 559 -8.20 -0.17 -0.14
C GLU A 559 -7.92 0.92 -1.17
N MET A 560 -6.86 1.70 -0.97
CA MET A 560 -6.47 2.77 -1.88
C MET A 560 -6.19 2.24 -3.29
N ARG A 561 -5.47 1.11 -3.41
CA ARG A 561 -5.22 0.49 -4.71
C ARG A 561 -6.51 0.02 -5.38
N ARG A 562 -7.42 -0.57 -4.60
CA ARG A 562 -8.74 -0.98 -5.10
C ARG A 562 -9.60 0.20 -5.56
N ASP A 563 -9.63 1.29 -4.80
CA ASP A 563 -10.29 2.53 -5.23
C ASP A 563 -9.65 3.09 -6.51
N ILE A 564 -8.31 2.97 -6.66
CA ILE A 564 -7.63 3.32 -7.91
C ILE A 564 -8.03 2.39 -9.07
N ASP A 565 -8.29 1.12 -8.79
CA ASP A 565 -8.70 0.15 -9.82
C ASP A 565 -10.17 0.35 -10.24
N ILE A 566 -11.06 0.89 -9.38
CA ILE A 566 -12.46 1.21 -9.72
C ILE A 566 -12.56 2.20 -10.89
N TYR A 567 -11.66 3.18 -10.92
CA TYR A 567 -11.53 4.13 -12.02
C TYR A 567 -11.32 3.48 -13.41
N MET A 568 -10.90 2.22 -13.46
CA MET A 568 -10.66 1.49 -14.70
C MET A 568 -11.93 0.83 -15.24
N THR A 569 -12.82 0.43 -14.34
CA THR A 569 -14.05 -0.31 -14.68
C THR A 569 -15.24 0.62 -14.91
N GLU A 570 -15.18 1.81 -14.34
CA GLU A 570 -16.18 2.86 -14.42
C GLU A 570 -15.48 4.06 -15.06
N ASP A 571 -16.02 4.67 -16.12
CA ASP A 571 -15.42 5.78 -16.91
C ASP A 571 -15.23 7.06 -16.08
N LYS A 572 -14.44 6.96 -15.00
CA LYS A 572 -14.23 7.91 -13.92
C LYS A 572 -12.78 8.37 -13.94
N THR A 573 -12.56 9.59 -13.46
CA THR A 573 -11.28 10.29 -13.54
C THR A 573 -10.89 10.79 -12.16
N PRO A 574 -9.62 11.19 -11.92
CA PRO A 574 -9.22 11.76 -10.63
C PRO A 574 -10.00 13.03 -10.27
N MET A 575 -10.62 13.69 -11.26
CA MET A 575 -11.45 14.89 -11.07
C MET A 575 -12.93 14.58 -10.81
N THR A 576 -13.38 13.34 -11.05
CA THR A 576 -14.79 12.95 -10.87
C THR A 576 -14.99 11.96 -9.72
N PHE A 577 -13.93 11.31 -9.26
CA PHE A 577 -13.97 10.44 -8.08
C PHE A 577 -12.66 10.60 -7.29
N ALA A 578 -12.75 10.81 -5.98
CA ALA A 578 -11.59 10.96 -5.11
C ALA A 578 -11.30 9.64 -4.40
N VAL A 579 -10.02 9.25 -4.36
CA VAL A 579 -9.58 8.09 -3.57
C VAL A 579 -9.83 8.36 -2.10
N ARG A 580 -10.46 7.41 -1.40
CA ARG A 580 -10.75 7.56 0.04
C ARG A 580 -9.65 6.91 0.85
N LEU A 581 -9.17 7.63 1.87
CA LEU A 581 -8.13 7.14 2.77
C LEU A 581 -8.72 6.94 4.17
N ARG A 582 -8.71 5.69 4.63
CA ARG A 582 -9.15 5.32 5.98
C ARG A 582 -8.20 5.92 7.03
N THR A 583 -8.75 6.61 8.02
CA THR A 583 -7.98 7.10 9.16
C THR A 583 -7.88 6.07 10.29
N HIS A 584 -7.09 6.42 11.29
CA HIS A 584 -6.94 5.65 12.51
C HIS A 584 -6.81 6.60 13.71
N PRO A 585 -7.42 6.31 14.87
CA PRO A 585 -7.44 7.24 16.02
C PRO A 585 -6.06 7.67 16.53
N ALA A 586 -5.06 6.78 16.41
CA ALA A 586 -3.69 7.03 16.85
C ALA A 586 -2.71 7.41 15.71
N LEU A 587 -3.13 7.30 14.45
CA LEU A 587 -2.24 7.52 13.30
C LEU A 587 -2.86 8.53 12.34
N ARG A 588 -2.01 9.42 11.85
CA ARG A 588 -2.38 10.44 10.88
C ARG A 588 -1.99 9.99 9.49
N VAL A 589 -2.88 10.26 8.52
CA VAL A 589 -2.66 9.95 7.10
C VAL A 589 -1.41 10.65 6.57
N THR A 590 -1.28 11.94 6.81
CA THR A 590 -0.05 12.68 6.51
C THR A 590 0.20 13.79 7.56
N ALA A 591 1.26 14.58 7.37
CA ALA A 591 1.61 15.68 8.26
C ALA A 591 0.54 16.78 8.26
N ALA A 592 0.33 17.46 9.40
CA ALA A 592 -0.73 18.48 9.55
C ALA A 592 -0.73 19.57 8.49
N ALA A 593 0.47 20.06 8.13
CA ALA A 593 0.63 21.08 7.11
C ALA A 593 0.16 20.63 5.72
N LYS A 594 0.04 19.32 5.47
CA LYS A 594 -0.38 18.73 4.20
C LYS A 594 -1.84 18.27 4.17
N MET A 595 -2.62 18.60 5.21
CA MET A 595 -4.02 18.20 5.34
C MET A 595 -4.96 19.42 5.36
N GLN A 596 -4.50 20.60 4.94
CA GLN A 596 -5.27 21.85 5.07
C GLN A 596 -6.55 21.83 4.24
N ASP A 597 -6.50 21.22 3.07
CA ASP A 597 -7.62 21.22 2.09
C ASP A 597 -8.35 19.88 2.01
N ALA A 598 -7.98 18.93 2.88
CA ALA A 598 -8.54 17.60 2.90
C ALA A 598 -9.90 17.62 3.62
N VAL A 599 -10.92 17.04 3.00
CA VAL A 599 -12.27 16.98 3.61
C VAL A 599 -12.41 15.67 4.36
N ILE A 600 -12.92 15.76 5.59
CA ILE A 600 -13.38 14.60 6.34
C ILE A 600 -14.67 14.14 5.69
N THR A 601 -14.62 13.03 4.98
CA THR A 601 -15.80 12.43 4.37
C THR A 601 -16.46 11.57 5.42
N SER A 602 -17.71 11.87 5.74
CA SER A 602 -18.48 11.10 6.70
C SER A 602 -18.96 9.79 6.06
N ALA A 603 -18.32 8.67 6.36
CA ALA A 603 -18.90 7.38 6.00
C ALA A 603 -20.07 7.10 6.97
N GLY A 604 -21.31 7.26 6.52
CA GLY A 604 -22.46 6.77 7.27
C GLY A 604 -22.41 5.23 7.41
N TYR A 605 -23.04 4.67 8.44
CA TYR A 605 -23.22 3.21 8.54
C TYR A 605 -24.07 2.63 7.38
N GLY A 606 -24.63 3.47 6.51
CA GLY A 606 -25.54 3.09 5.44
C GLY A 606 -24.95 2.10 4.45
N GLY A 607 -25.54 0.91 4.34
CA GLY A 607 -25.05 -0.15 3.48
C GLY A 607 -23.78 -0.85 4.01
N GLN A 608 -23.31 -0.53 5.22
CA GLN A 608 -22.15 -1.14 5.83
C GLN A 608 -22.51 -2.40 6.64
N ARG A 609 -21.50 -3.26 6.75
CA ARG A 609 -21.47 -4.46 7.59
C ARG A 609 -20.58 -4.20 8.81
N VAL A 610 -21.17 -4.10 9.99
CA VAL A 610 -20.43 -3.90 11.26
C VAL A 610 -20.44 -5.20 12.06
N GLN A 611 -19.31 -5.65 12.61
CA GLN A 611 -19.27 -6.91 13.36
C GLN A 611 -18.22 -6.92 14.47
N THR A 612 -18.47 -7.67 15.54
CA THR A 612 -17.48 -7.85 16.61
C THR A 612 -16.39 -8.84 16.22
N ARG A 613 -15.13 -8.41 16.37
CA ARG A 613 -13.94 -9.28 16.20
C ARG A 613 -13.17 -9.50 17.50
N TYR A 614 -13.16 -8.51 18.39
CA TYR A 614 -12.43 -8.57 19.66
C TYR A 614 -13.35 -8.80 20.85
N PHE A 615 -12.91 -9.63 21.79
CA PHE A 615 -13.63 -9.93 23.02
C PHE A 615 -12.67 -9.96 24.21
N TYR A 616 -13.01 -9.33 25.32
CA TYR A 616 -12.24 -9.50 26.55
C TYR A 616 -12.42 -10.93 27.07
N LYS A 617 -11.35 -11.52 27.60
CA LYS A 617 -11.39 -12.79 28.34
C LYS A 617 -11.75 -12.54 29.81
N ASP A 618 -12.72 -11.66 30.04
CA ASP A 618 -13.21 -11.29 31.37
C ASP A 618 -14.60 -11.89 31.60
N ARG A 619 -14.77 -12.59 32.73
CA ARG A 619 -15.98 -13.36 33.03
C ARG A 619 -17.21 -12.44 33.18
N GLU A 620 -17.07 -11.32 33.89
CA GLU A 620 -18.20 -10.41 34.14
C GLU A 620 -18.64 -9.72 32.86
N TRP A 621 -17.69 -9.28 32.04
CA TRP A 621 -17.93 -8.68 30.73
C TRP A 621 -18.68 -9.64 29.80
N LEU A 622 -18.25 -10.90 29.73
CA LEU A 622 -18.88 -11.93 28.90
C LEU A 622 -20.30 -12.26 29.36
N LEU A 623 -20.52 -12.41 30.67
CA LEU A 623 -21.85 -12.64 31.23
C LEU A 623 -22.79 -11.45 30.99
N GLY A 624 -22.28 -10.22 31.09
CA GLY A 624 -23.04 -9.01 30.76
C GLY A 624 -23.52 -9.00 29.31
N ASN A 625 -22.66 -9.38 28.37
CA ASN A 625 -23.02 -9.48 26.95
C ASN A 625 -23.99 -10.63 26.64
N GLN A 626 -23.88 -11.76 27.35
CA GLN A 626 -24.89 -12.82 27.28
C GLN A 626 -26.25 -12.33 27.77
N GLU A 627 -26.30 -11.59 28.88
CA GLU A 627 -27.54 -11.06 29.44
C GLU A 627 -28.18 -10.02 28.51
N ALA A 628 -27.39 -9.14 27.89
CA ALA A 628 -27.87 -8.20 26.87
C ALA A 628 -28.59 -8.95 25.73
N ALA A 629 -27.98 -10.03 25.23
CA ALA A 629 -28.57 -10.85 24.17
C ALA A 629 -29.84 -11.56 24.62
N ARG A 630 -29.86 -12.16 25.81
CA ARG A 630 -31.06 -12.82 26.38
C ARG A 630 -32.22 -11.84 26.54
N LYS A 631 -31.94 -10.62 27.02
CA LYS A 631 -32.94 -9.56 27.19
C LYS A 631 -33.57 -9.16 25.85
N LEU A 632 -32.74 -8.96 24.82
CA LEU A 632 -33.20 -8.63 23.47
C LEU A 632 -34.10 -9.73 22.90
N ILE A 633 -33.69 -10.99 22.97
CA ILE A 633 -34.46 -12.11 22.44
C ILE A 633 -35.76 -12.32 23.23
N SER A 634 -35.71 -12.22 24.56
CA SER A 634 -36.92 -12.28 25.41
C SER A 634 -37.92 -11.17 25.09
N ALA A 635 -37.45 -9.96 24.76
CA ALA A 635 -38.32 -8.87 24.29
C ALA A 635 -38.89 -9.16 22.90
N ALA A 636 -38.10 -9.70 21.98
CA ALA A 636 -38.54 -10.10 20.65
C ALA A 636 -39.63 -11.18 20.69
N VAL A 637 -39.44 -12.24 21.50
CA VAL A 637 -40.44 -13.32 21.69
C VAL A 637 -41.75 -12.79 22.24
N ARG A 638 -41.72 -11.96 23.31
CA ARG A 638 -42.92 -11.39 23.92
C ARG A 638 -43.75 -10.52 22.97
N SER A 639 -43.10 -9.92 21.97
CA SER A 639 -43.76 -9.10 20.95
C SER A 639 -44.58 -9.89 19.91
N ARG A 640 -44.67 -11.23 20.02
CA ARG A 640 -45.46 -12.15 19.17
C ARG A 640 -45.28 -11.93 17.66
N ARG A 641 -44.05 -11.71 17.21
CA ARG A 641 -43.74 -11.54 15.78
C ARG A 641 -43.49 -12.88 15.10
N SER A 642 -43.55 -12.90 13.77
CA SER A 642 -43.24 -14.08 12.96
C SER A 642 -41.82 -14.57 13.27
N VAL A 643 -41.72 -15.77 13.83
CA VAL A 643 -40.46 -16.49 14.05
C VAL A 643 -40.32 -17.54 12.96
N GLU A 644 -39.26 -17.45 12.18
CA GLU A 644 -38.88 -18.48 11.21
C GLU A 644 -37.67 -19.25 11.74
N GLY A 645 -37.59 -20.55 11.41
CA GLY A 645 -36.49 -21.43 11.83
C GLY A 645 -36.82 -22.28 13.05
N SER A 646 -35.83 -23.05 13.48
CA SER A 646 -35.94 -24.00 14.58
C SER A 646 -34.56 -24.35 15.13
N ALA A 647 -34.55 -24.92 16.35
CA ALA A 647 -33.37 -25.53 16.96
C ALA A 647 -32.69 -26.56 16.03
N GLU A 648 -33.48 -27.33 15.26
CA GLU A 648 -32.98 -28.31 14.29
C GLU A 648 -32.25 -27.65 13.11
N SER A 649 -32.69 -26.46 12.68
CA SER A 649 -31.99 -25.67 11.66
C SER A 649 -30.80 -24.88 12.21
N GLY A 650 -30.59 -24.86 13.53
CA GLY A 650 -29.58 -24.05 14.21
C GLY A 650 -29.80 -22.53 14.10
N ARG A 651 -31.01 -22.10 13.70
CA ARG A 651 -31.28 -20.71 13.33
C ARG A 651 -32.68 -20.27 13.75
N PHE A 652 -32.79 -19.04 14.22
CA PHE A 652 -34.04 -18.33 14.44
C PHE A 652 -34.00 -16.95 13.78
N ILE A 653 -35.09 -16.55 13.12
CA ILE A 653 -35.25 -15.23 12.49
C ILE A 653 -36.50 -14.57 13.08
N PHE A 654 -36.30 -13.46 13.78
CA PHE A 654 -37.34 -12.59 14.31
C PHE A 654 -37.49 -11.39 13.39
N ARG A 655 -38.59 -11.32 12.64
CA ARG A 655 -38.80 -10.22 11.68
C ARG A 655 -39.45 -9.00 12.33
N GLY A 656 -39.03 -7.81 11.92
CA GLY A 656 -39.70 -6.54 12.22
C GLY A 656 -39.69 -6.09 13.68
N VAL A 657 -38.71 -6.52 14.48
CA VAL A 657 -38.40 -6.11 15.87
C VAL A 657 -38.30 -4.57 15.96
N PRO A 658 -38.86 -3.89 16.99
CA PRO A 658 -38.83 -2.44 17.07
C PRO A 658 -37.40 -1.99 17.42
N SER A 659 -36.99 -0.87 16.83
CA SER A 659 -35.67 -0.28 17.08
C SER A 659 -35.39 0.02 18.56
N ASP A 660 -36.41 0.28 19.38
CA ASP A 660 -36.25 0.49 20.83
C ASP A 660 -35.53 -0.66 21.52
N TYR A 661 -35.81 -1.92 21.13
CA TYR A 661 -35.13 -3.08 21.71
C TYR A 661 -33.67 -3.18 21.24
N ILE A 662 -33.37 -2.71 20.03
CA ILE A 662 -32.00 -2.66 19.50
C ILE A 662 -31.19 -1.56 20.19
N LEU A 663 -31.82 -0.40 20.45
CA LEU A 663 -31.21 0.70 21.20
C LEU A 663 -30.92 0.28 22.65
N GLU A 664 -31.88 -0.37 23.31
CA GLU A 664 -31.66 -0.94 24.65
C GLU A 664 -30.56 -2.01 24.67
N PHE A 665 -30.51 -2.86 23.63
CA PHE A 665 -29.42 -3.82 23.47
C PHE A 665 -28.06 -3.13 23.36
N LEU A 666 -27.95 -2.09 22.54
CA LEU A 666 -26.71 -1.31 22.36
C LEU A 666 -26.29 -0.56 23.64
N GLU A 667 -27.23 -0.19 24.50
CA GLU A 667 -26.92 0.43 25.80
C GLU A 667 -26.29 -0.57 26.81
N ILE A 668 -26.64 -1.85 26.72
CA ILE A 668 -26.21 -2.88 27.67
C ILE A 668 -25.01 -3.68 27.13
N TYR A 669 -25.01 -3.99 25.83
CA TYR A 669 -23.94 -4.76 25.19
C TYR A 669 -22.66 -3.94 25.11
N GLN A 670 -21.59 -4.49 25.63
CA GLN A 670 -20.29 -3.85 25.69
C GLN A 670 -19.44 -4.30 24.49
N PHE A 671 -18.88 -3.33 23.77
CA PHE A 671 -17.92 -3.58 22.70
C PHE A 671 -16.48 -3.47 23.22
N HIS A 672 -15.59 -4.31 22.70
CA HIS A 672 -14.17 -4.21 23.03
C HIS A 672 -13.55 -2.94 22.43
N LYS A 673 -12.60 -2.31 23.14
CA LYS A 673 -12.00 -1.01 22.75
C LYS A 673 -11.29 -1.02 21.38
N ASN A 674 -10.80 -2.18 20.95
CA ASN A 674 -10.15 -2.36 19.64
C ASN A 674 -11.17 -2.53 18.48
N SER A 675 -12.45 -2.73 18.77
CA SER A 675 -13.52 -2.83 17.76
C SER A 675 -14.03 -1.43 17.40
N GLN A 676 -13.19 -0.60 16.77
CA GLN A 676 -13.47 0.82 16.53
C GLN A 676 -14.71 1.06 15.64
N GLU A 677 -15.02 0.12 14.74
CA GLU A 677 -16.22 0.15 13.90
C GLU A 677 -17.52 -0.16 14.69
N CYS A 678 -17.40 -0.70 15.92
CA CYS A 678 -18.51 -1.07 16.78
C CYS A 678 -18.61 -0.09 17.97
N ASN A 679 -19.11 1.12 17.71
CA ASN A 679 -19.38 2.09 18.78
C ASN A 679 -20.88 2.17 19.09
N ALA A 680 -21.27 1.67 20.27
CA ALA A 680 -22.67 1.64 20.73
C ALA A 680 -23.37 3.00 20.70
N ALA A 681 -22.70 4.06 21.17
CA ALA A 681 -23.26 5.40 21.23
C ALA A 681 -23.48 5.97 19.83
N MET A 682 -22.52 5.74 18.92
CA MET A 682 -22.57 6.19 17.53
C MET A 682 -23.63 5.44 16.73
N MET A 683 -23.69 4.11 16.83
CA MET A 683 -24.75 3.32 16.20
C MET A 683 -26.14 3.74 16.71
N SER A 684 -26.27 3.97 18.02
CA SER A 684 -27.53 4.45 18.61
C SER A 684 -27.92 5.83 18.08
N HIS A 685 -26.95 6.74 17.94
CA HIS A 685 -27.18 8.06 17.35
C HIS A 685 -27.64 7.96 15.90
N TYR A 686 -26.94 7.15 15.09
CA TYR A 686 -27.27 6.92 13.68
C TYR A 686 -28.69 6.35 13.51
N ILE A 687 -29.05 5.32 14.29
CA ILE A 687 -30.40 4.73 14.29
C ILE A 687 -31.45 5.79 14.63
N LYS A 688 -31.26 6.55 15.73
CA LYS A 688 -32.19 7.61 16.15
C LYS A 688 -32.32 8.72 15.10
N ALA A 689 -31.23 9.08 14.43
CA ALA A 689 -31.24 10.08 13.37
C ALA A 689 -31.98 9.59 12.11
N ARG A 690 -31.73 8.35 11.65
CA ARG A 690 -32.44 7.73 10.51
C ARG A 690 -33.94 7.57 10.78
N ILE A 691 -34.34 7.26 12.02
CA ILE A 691 -35.75 7.21 12.41
C ILE A 691 -36.41 8.58 12.30
N ARG A 692 -35.73 9.63 12.79
CA ARG A 692 -36.29 11.00 12.80
C ARG A 692 -36.35 11.64 11.42
N ASN A 693 -35.29 11.48 10.63
CA ASN A 693 -35.11 12.22 9.38
C ASN A 693 -35.65 11.48 8.15
N ALA A 694 -35.70 10.14 8.20
CA ALA A 694 -35.99 9.31 7.03
C ALA A 694 -37.12 8.29 7.25
N ALA A 695 -37.73 8.23 8.44
CA ALA A 695 -38.65 7.17 8.85
C ALA A 695 -38.11 5.73 8.65
N ALA A 696 -36.79 5.59 8.51
CA ALA A 696 -36.09 4.32 8.27
C ALA A 696 -35.46 3.80 9.57
N LEU A 697 -35.07 2.52 9.60
CA LEU A 697 -34.49 1.83 10.75
C LEU A 697 -35.41 1.75 11.99
N GLY A 698 -36.70 2.08 11.86
CA GLY A 698 -37.68 1.88 12.93
C GLY A 698 -37.93 0.41 13.26
N ARG A 699 -37.57 -0.50 12.34
CA ARG A 699 -37.71 -1.95 12.45
C ARG A 699 -36.41 -2.67 12.10
N TRP A 700 -36.21 -3.81 12.73
CA TRP A 700 -35.04 -4.65 12.57
C TRP A 700 -35.42 -6.12 12.45
N ASN A 701 -34.69 -6.86 11.63
CA ASN A 701 -34.70 -8.32 11.68
C ASN A 701 -33.59 -8.75 12.65
N VAL A 702 -33.92 -9.61 13.62
CA VAL A 702 -32.94 -10.16 14.55
C VAL A 702 -32.79 -11.63 14.27
N VAL A 703 -31.56 -12.09 14.04
CA VAL A 703 -31.26 -13.47 13.68
C VAL A 703 -30.33 -14.06 14.73
N ILE A 704 -30.61 -15.29 15.14
CA ILE A 704 -29.70 -16.10 15.94
C ILE A 704 -29.09 -17.14 15.01
N MET A 705 -27.77 -17.14 14.89
CA MET A 705 -27.00 -18.09 14.08
C MET A 705 -26.17 -18.99 14.98
N GLY A 706 -26.56 -20.25 15.04
CA GLY A 706 -25.87 -21.31 15.77
C GLY A 706 -25.69 -22.57 14.93
N ASN A 707 -25.18 -23.61 15.57
CA ASN A 707 -25.15 -24.95 15.02
C ASN A 707 -26.49 -25.66 15.27
N SER A 708 -26.79 -26.68 14.45
CA SER A 708 -27.96 -27.54 14.63
C SER A 708 -27.85 -28.35 15.94
N LEU A 709 -28.98 -28.53 16.64
CA LEU A 709 -29.07 -29.25 17.92
C LEU A 709 -29.42 -30.73 17.79
N VAL A 710 -29.27 -31.32 16.59
CA VAL A 710 -29.75 -32.69 16.30
C VAL A 710 -28.99 -33.78 17.08
N ASP A 711 -27.78 -33.51 17.60
CA ASP A 711 -26.95 -34.54 18.29
C ASP A 711 -26.03 -34.02 19.42
N ASP A 712 -26.12 -32.76 19.89
CA ASP A 712 -25.08 -32.17 20.75
C ASP A 712 -25.58 -31.57 22.09
N SER A 713 -24.81 -31.78 23.15
CA SER A 713 -25.00 -31.25 24.51
C SER A 713 -24.56 -29.78 24.67
N ARG A 714 -24.34 -29.08 23.54
CA ARG A 714 -23.75 -27.75 23.43
C ARG A 714 -24.77 -26.63 23.14
N GLY A 715 -25.98 -26.76 23.65
CA GLY A 715 -27.01 -25.73 23.53
C GLY A 715 -26.62 -24.42 24.25
N PHE A 716 -27.03 -23.29 23.66
CA PHE A 716 -27.06 -21.99 24.30
C PHE A 716 -28.49 -21.45 24.24
N GLU A 717 -29.08 -21.23 25.41
CA GLU A 717 -30.45 -20.72 25.56
C GLU A 717 -30.45 -19.19 25.61
N PHE A 718 -31.18 -18.58 24.67
CA PHE A 718 -31.40 -17.13 24.62
C PHE A 718 -32.70 -16.72 25.32
N ALA A 719 -33.74 -17.54 25.21
CA ALA A 719 -35.04 -17.37 25.87
C ALA A 719 -35.78 -18.72 25.88
N GLU A 720 -36.89 -18.80 26.59
CA GLU A 720 -37.80 -19.96 26.58
C GLU A 720 -38.16 -20.31 25.12
N GLU A 721 -38.01 -21.59 24.75
CA GLU A 721 -38.21 -22.14 23.39
C GLU A 721 -37.22 -21.64 22.30
N VAL A 722 -36.19 -20.85 22.67
CA VAL A 722 -35.18 -20.32 21.73
C VAL A 722 -33.77 -20.76 22.14
N THR A 723 -33.37 -21.93 21.65
CA THR A 723 -32.05 -22.53 21.91
C THR A 723 -31.38 -22.94 20.60
N VAL A 724 -30.09 -22.64 20.45
CA VAL A 724 -29.27 -23.06 19.30
C VAL A 724 -27.95 -23.68 19.77
N GLY A 725 -27.28 -24.45 18.93
CA GLY A 725 -25.92 -24.93 19.20
C GLY A 725 -24.90 -23.79 19.10
N ARG A 726 -23.80 -23.88 19.86
CA ARG A 726 -22.72 -22.89 19.82
C ARG A 726 -21.85 -23.02 18.57
N VAL A 727 -21.39 -21.90 18.02
CA VAL A 727 -20.46 -21.85 16.88
C VAL A 727 -19.01 -21.89 17.35
N ILE A 728 -18.12 -22.37 16.49
CA ILE A 728 -16.66 -22.40 16.75
C ILE A 728 -15.99 -21.22 16.04
N ARG A 729 -15.25 -20.41 16.80
CA ARG A 729 -14.43 -19.30 16.30
C ARG A 729 -13.11 -19.23 17.07
N SER A 730 -12.03 -19.73 16.47
CA SER A 730 -10.69 -19.69 17.04
C SER A 730 -10.04 -18.29 16.92
N ALA A 731 -9.17 -17.97 17.87
CA ALA A 731 -8.50 -16.67 17.96
C ALA A 731 -7.22 -16.64 17.10
N ILE A 732 -6.88 -15.51 16.49
CA ILE A 732 -5.59 -15.33 15.79
C ILE A 732 -4.44 -15.07 16.78
N THR A 733 -4.75 -14.57 17.97
CA THR A 733 -3.74 -14.21 18.96
C THR A 733 -3.93 -15.02 20.23
N SER A 734 -2.81 -15.44 20.83
CA SER A 734 -2.78 -16.18 22.09
C SER A 734 -2.77 -15.26 23.32
N ASP A 735 -3.38 -14.08 23.23
CA ASP A 735 -3.39 -13.11 24.35
C ASP A 735 -4.25 -13.65 25.51
N SER A 736 -3.79 -13.41 26.74
CA SER A 736 -4.49 -13.82 27.95
C SER A 736 -5.67 -12.92 28.31
N ASN A 737 -5.66 -11.66 27.85
CA ASN A 737 -6.60 -10.61 28.25
C ASN A 737 -7.77 -10.46 27.27
N PHE A 738 -7.55 -10.74 25.99
CA PHE A 738 -8.59 -10.63 24.97
C PHE A 738 -8.35 -11.62 23.83
N ALA A 739 -9.39 -11.89 23.05
CA ALA A 739 -9.32 -12.70 21.85
C ALA A 739 -9.65 -11.86 20.62
N ASP A 740 -8.98 -12.14 19.49
CA ASP A 740 -9.31 -11.61 18.16
C ASP A 740 -9.69 -12.77 17.25
N ILE A 741 -10.95 -12.84 16.82
CA ILE A 741 -11.46 -13.92 15.97
C ILE A 741 -11.40 -13.59 14.47
N LYS A 742 -10.84 -12.41 14.08
CA LYS A 742 -10.79 -11.84 12.72
C LYS A 742 -12.15 -11.41 12.16
N THR A 743 -13.10 -12.33 12.15
CA THR A 743 -14.37 -12.25 11.42
C THR A 743 -15.39 -13.13 12.10
N LEU A 744 -16.62 -12.62 12.15
CA LEU A 744 -17.73 -13.30 12.79
C LEU A 744 -18.76 -13.77 11.76
N MET A 745 -19.18 -12.83 10.92
CA MET A 745 -20.30 -12.94 10.00
C MET A 745 -19.80 -13.22 8.58
N SER A 746 -20.30 -14.30 7.98
CA SER A 746 -20.03 -14.60 6.57
C SER A 746 -20.87 -13.72 5.65
N ARG A 747 -20.50 -13.68 4.36
CA ARG A 747 -21.30 -13.01 3.32
C ARG A 747 -22.75 -13.48 3.31
N LYS A 748 -22.99 -14.78 3.54
CA LYS A 748 -24.31 -15.41 3.47
C LYS A 748 -25.20 -14.99 4.64
N ASP A 749 -24.60 -14.87 5.82
CA ASP A 749 -25.29 -14.44 7.03
C ASP A 749 -25.80 -13.00 6.90
N ALA A 750 -25.06 -12.15 6.18
CA ALA A 750 -25.45 -10.77 5.88
C ALA A 750 -26.66 -10.64 4.93
N ALA A 751 -27.15 -11.75 4.34
CA ALA A 751 -28.31 -11.78 3.44
C ALA A 751 -29.41 -12.74 3.94
N ILE A 752 -29.27 -13.26 5.15
CA ILE A 752 -30.03 -14.41 5.64
C ILE A 752 -31.53 -14.15 5.81
N ASP A 753 -31.91 -12.87 5.96
CA ASP A 753 -33.29 -12.40 6.06
C ASP A 753 -33.91 -12.02 4.71
N LEU A 754 -33.17 -12.14 3.60
CA LEU A 754 -33.64 -11.90 2.24
C LEU A 754 -34.21 -13.19 1.61
N THR A 755 -34.93 -13.03 0.50
CA THR A 755 -35.49 -14.15 -0.30
C THR A 755 -34.74 -14.30 -1.61
N GLY A 756 -34.32 -15.53 -1.96
CA GLY A 756 -33.64 -15.83 -3.23
C GLY A 756 -32.49 -16.84 -3.11
N ALA A 757 -31.70 -16.99 -4.18
CA ALA A 757 -30.57 -17.93 -4.27
C ALA A 757 -29.31 -17.37 -3.58
N ILE A 758 -29.43 -17.00 -2.30
CA ILE A 758 -28.39 -16.34 -1.47
C ILE A 758 -27.01 -17.00 -1.60
N GLN A 759 -26.98 -18.33 -1.74
CA GLN A 759 -25.75 -19.12 -1.85
C GLN A 759 -24.89 -18.74 -3.07
N GLN A 760 -25.48 -18.17 -4.11
CA GLN A 760 -24.82 -17.81 -5.37
C GLN A 760 -24.57 -16.31 -5.51
N TRP A 761 -25.02 -15.50 -4.54
CA TRP A 761 -24.95 -14.05 -4.65
C TRP A 761 -23.58 -13.50 -4.26
N SER A 762 -23.07 -12.60 -5.10
CA SER A 762 -21.98 -11.68 -4.78
C SER A 762 -22.43 -10.64 -3.75
N GLU A 763 -21.49 -9.94 -3.09
CA GLU A 763 -21.85 -8.86 -2.17
C GLU A 763 -22.62 -7.73 -2.86
N LYS A 764 -22.27 -7.39 -4.11
CA LYS A 764 -23.02 -6.42 -4.90
C LYS A 764 -24.48 -6.85 -5.08
N GLN A 765 -24.71 -8.13 -5.38
CA GLN A 765 -26.07 -8.68 -5.48
C GLN A 765 -26.79 -8.65 -4.14
N ILE A 766 -26.15 -9.04 -3.05
CA ILE A 766 -26.76 -8.97 -1.70
C ILE A 766 -27.16 -7.54 -1.34
N ARG A 767 -26.31 -6.56 -1.65
CA ARG A 767 -26.57 -5.14 -1.38
C ARG A 767 -27.77 -4.65 -2.19
N ASN A 768 -27.83 -4.99 -3.48
CA ASN A 768 -28.93 -4.65 -4.37
C ASN A 768 -30.24 -5.28 -3.92
N GLU A 769 -30.23 -6.58 -3.63
CA GLU A 769 -31.40 -7.33 -3.15
C GLU A 769 -31.87 -6.80 -1.79
N ARG A 770 -30.97 -6.42 -0.89
CA ARG A 770 -31.34 -5.77 0.38
C ARG A 770 -31.99 -4.42 0.14
N ALA A 771 -31.46 -3.59 -0.75
CA ALA A 771 -32.05 -2.30 -1.09
C ALA A 771 -33.46 -2.45 -1.67
N MET A 772 -33.74 -3.52 -2.41
CA MET A 772 -35.06 -3.80 -2.96
C MET A 772 -36.03 -4.41 -1.94
N GLN A 773 -35.58 -5.41 -1.17
CA GLN A 773 -36.45 -6.21 -0.31
C GLN A 773 -36.60 -5.63 1.11
N MET A 774 -35.55 -4.97 1.63
CA MET A 774 -35.47 -4.46 3.00
C MET A 774 -34.84 -3.04 3.05
N PRO A 775 -35.38 -2.04 2.32
CA PRO A 775 -34.80 -0.69 2.22
C PRO A 775 -34.74 0.07 3.56
N ASP A 776 -35.69 -0.20 4.46
CA ASP A 776 -35.86 0.57 5.70
C ASP A 776 -35.61 -0.25 6.96
N SER A 777 -35.21 -1.52 6.82
CA SER A 777 -35.02 -2.44 7.94
C SER A 777 -33.56 -2.80 8.14
N GLY A 778 -33.06 -2.66 9.36
CA GLY A 778 -31.74 -3.17 9.74
C GLY A 778 -31.77 -4.67 10.01
N LEU A 779 -30.60 -5.31 9.98
CA LEU A 779 -30.42 -6.70 10.40
C LEU A 779 -29.37 -6.76 11.52
N LEU A 780 -29.70 -7.45 12.61
CA LEU A 780 -28.79 -7.80 13.70
C LEU A 780 -28.68 -9.33 13.77
N VAL A 781 -27.48 -9.86 13.71
CA VAL A 781 -27.18 -11.30 13.82
C VAL A 781 -26.39 -11.56 15.10
N LEU A 782 -26.87 -12.50 15.92
CA LEU A 782 -26.25 -12.94 17.17
C LEU A 782 -25.63 -14.32 17.00
N TYR A 783 -24.42 -14.51 17.52
CA TYR A 783 -23.67 -15.76 17.45
C TYR A 783 -23.24 -16.19 18.86
N PRO A 784 -23.75 -17.31 19.40
CA PRO A 784 -23.22 -17.89 20.62
C PRO A 784 -21.96 -18.68 20.29
N ILE A 785 -20.79 -18.14 20.61
CA ILE A 785 -19.48 -18.73 20.35
C ILE A 785 -19.08 -19.59 21.55
N ASP A 786 -18.61 -20.81 21.28
CA ASP A 786 -18.12 -21.71 22.30
C ASP A 786 -16.87 -21.14 22.98
N LYS A 787 -16.76 -21.31 24.30
CA LYS A 787 -15.69 -20.69 25.11
C LYS A 787 -14.32 -21.32 24.84
N GLU A 788 -14.31 -22.58 24.42
CA GLU A 788 -13.10 -23.32 24.08
C GLU A 788 -12.71 -23.04 22.63
N SER A 789 -13.68 -23.13 21.70
CA SER A 789 -13.53 -22.84 20.26
C SER A 789 -12.15 -23.19 19.68
N GLU A 790 -11.85 -24.49 19.57
CA GLU A 790 -10.59 -24.98 19.02
C GLU A 790 -10.47 -24.72 17.50
N PRO A 791 -9.26 -24.46 16.98
CA PRO A 791 -9.02 -24.29 15.54
C PRO A 791 -9.29 -25.59 14.77
N SER A 792 -9.99 -25.49 13.64
CA SER A 792 -10.37 -26.64 12.80
C SER A 792 -9.23 -27.23 11.97
N ASN A 793 -8.10 -26.54 11.83
CA ASN A 793 -6.95 -26.98 11.04
C ASN A 793 -5.63 -26.75 11.80
N ALA A 794 -4.83 -27.81 11.93
CA ALA A 794 -3.54 -27.82 12.65
C ALA A 794 -2.46 -26.95 12.00
N GLN A 795 -2.64 -26.52 10.74
CA GLN A 795 -1.69 -25.64 10.02
C GLN A 795 -2.04 -24.14 10.11
N SER A 796 -3.13 -23.75 10.78
CA SER A 796 -3.52 -22.34 10.91
C SER A 796 -2.76 -21.64 12.05
N ARG A 797 -2.44 -20.34 11.92
CA ARG A 797 -1.91 -19.49 13.01
C ARG A 797 -2.92 -19.25 14.15
N ARG A 798 -4.04 -19.98 14.18
CA ARG A 798 -5.12 -19.75 15.13
C ARG A 798 -4.94 -20.59 16.38
N HIS A 799 -5.31 -20.02 17.50
CA HIS A 799 -5.31 -20.58 18.84
C HIS A 799 -6.74 -20.82 19.31
N ALA A 800 -6.92 -21.71 20.30
CA ALA A 800 -8.19 -21.87 20.99
C ALA A 800 -8.63 -20.52 21.59
N LEU A 801 -9.95 -20.32 21.69
CA LEU A 801 -10.49 -19.08 22.25
C LEU A 801 -10.19 -18.98 23.75
N ASP A 802 -10.26 -20.11 24.47
CA ASP A 802 -9.94 -20.24 25.89
C ASP A 802 -10.53 -19.10 26.75
N ALA A 803 -11.80 -18.79 26.52
CA ALA A 803 -12.54 -17.80 27.29
C ALA A 803 -13.12 -18.41 28.57
N PRO A 804 -13.25 -17.65 29.67
CA PRO A 804 -13.83 -18.16 30.91
C PRO A 804 -15.33 -18.48 30.80
N GLU A 805 -16.03 -17.88 29.84
CA GLU A 805 -17.45 -18.08 29.54
C GLU A 805 -17.72 -18.00 28.03
N HIS A 806 -18.89 -18.46 27.59
CA HIS A 806 -19.30 -18.35 26.18
C HIS A 806 -19.39 -16.89 25.73
N VAL A 807 -19.06 -16.66 24.46
CA VAL A 807 -18.96 -15.30 23.91
C VAL A 807 -20.14 -15.04 22.98
N ILE A 808 -20.80 -13.88 23.11
CA ILE A 808 -21.81 -13.46 22.13
C ILE A 808 -21.16 -12.54 21.10
N GLY A 809 -20.97 -13.05 19.89
CA GLY A 809 -20.64 -12.22 18.73
C GLY A 809 -21.88 -11.54 18.17
N VAL A 810 -21.72 -10.32 17.64
CA VAL A 810 -22.79 -9.58 16.97
C VAL A 810 -22.35 -9.05 15.61
N GLY A 811 -23.24 -9.11 14.63
CA GLY A 811 -23.11 -8.49 13.32
C GLY A 811 -24.32 -7.63 13.00
N PHE A 812 -24.10 -6.40 12.52
CA PHE A 812 -25.11 -5.47 12.06
C PHE A 812 -24.98 -5.26 10.55
N MET A 813 -26.13 -5.20 9.88
CA MET A 813 -26.26 -4.75 8.51
C MET A 813 -27.25 -3.59 8.48
N PHE A 814 -26.78 -2.42 8.06
CA PHE A 814 -27.61 -1.23 7.92
C PHE A 814 -28.02 -1.07 6.46
N PRO A 815 -29.28 -0.73 6.16
CA PRO A 815 -29.70 -0.49 4.80
C PRO A 815 -29.15 0.84 4.28
N LYS A 816 -28.89 0.87 2.97
CA LYS A 816 -28.43 2.08 2.28
C LYS A 816 -29.54 3.16 2.33
N PRO A 817 -29.23 4.43 2.62
CA PRO A 817 -30.20 5.53 2.51
C PRO A 817 -30.65 5.69 1.06
N ILE A 818 -31.93 6.04 0.86
CA ILE A 818 -32.51 6.21 -0.50
C ILE A 818 -32.38 7.66 -0.98
N ASN A 819 -32.42 8.66 -0.08
CA ASN A 819 -32.33 10.09 -0.41
C ASN A 819 -31.23 10.78 0.42
N GLU A 820 -30.71 11.91 -0.08
CA GLU A 820 -29.71 12.76 0.62
C GLU A 820 -30.18 13.23 2.01
N GLU A 821 -31.46 13.58 2.16
CA GLU A 821 -32.05 13.96 3.46
C GLU A 821 -32.02 12.81 4.50
N SER A 822 -31.80 11.57 4.04
CA SER A 822 -31.67 10.37 4.86
C SER A 822 -30.22 10.00 5.19
N THR A 823 -29.25 10.72 4.63
CA THR A 823 -27.85 10.56 4.98
C THR A 823 -27.62 11.21 6.34
N VAL A 824 -27.23 10.38 7.32
CA VAL A 824 -26.79 10.87 8.62
C VAL A 824 -25.27 10.78 8.58
N PRO A 825 -24.56 11.92 8.47
CA PRO A 825 -23.11 11.92 8.47
C PRO A 825 -22.61 11.28 9.77
N TRP A 826 -21.68 10.36 9.65
CA TRP A 826 -20.95 9.78 10.76
C TRP A 826 -19.44 9.83 10.53
N GLU A 827 -18.69 10.10 11.59
CA GLU A 827 -17.22 10.08 11.66
C GLU A 827 -16.71 8.63 11.77
N LEU A 828 -16.78 7.87 10.67
CA LEU A 828 -15.60 7.09 10.28
C LEU A 828 -14.79 8.10 9.48
N ASP A 829 -13.71 8.64 10.04
CA ASP A 829 -12.96 9.68 9.33
C ASP A 829 -12.28 8.99 8.12
N TYR A 830 -12.95 8.97 6.98
CA TYR A 830 -12.23 8.87 5.72
C TYR A 830 -11.82 10.28 5.36
N ILE A 831 -10.67 10.39 4.72
CA ILE A 831 -10.20 11.66 4.21
C ILE A 831 -10.01 11.49 2.71
N SER A 832 -10.55 12.43 1.94
CA SER A 832 -10.38 12.50 0.49
C SER A 832 -10.08 13.94 0.07
N ALA A 833 -9.68 14.10 -1.19
CA ALA A 833 -9.66 15.41 -1.82
C ALA A 833 -11.08 16.00 -1.92
N ASN A 834 -11.18 17.32 -1.87
CA ASN A 834 -12.46 18.03 -2.01
C ASN A 834 -12.84 18.22 -3.49
N LEU A 835 -13.85 17.52 -3.99
CA LEU A 835 -14.31 17.67 -5.37
C LEU A 835 -15.47 18.67 -5.55
N SER A 836 -16.04 19.21 -4.47
CA SER A 836 -17.25 20.07 -4.55
C SER A 836 -17.04 21.38 -5.30
N GLU A 837 -15.79 21.85 -5.39
CA GLU A 837 -15.41 23.09 -6.08
C GLU A 837 -14.94 22.86 -7.52
N VAL A 838 -14.90 21.60 -7.99
CA VAL A 838 -14.46 21.24 -9.35
C VAL A 838 -15.65 21.30 -10.33
N PRO A 839 -15.55 22.04 -11.46
CA PRO A 839 -16.60 22.03 -12.49
C PRO A 839 -16.78 20.64 -13.11
N GLY A 840 -17.95 20.03 -12.94
CA GLY A 840 -18.22 18.66 -13.37
C GLY A 840 -17.60 17.59 -12.47
N GLY A 841 -16.96 17.98 -11.36
CA GLY A 841 -16.79 17.09 -10.23
C GLY A 841 -18.17 16.70 -9.77
N ALA A 842 -18.42 15.39 -9.63
CA ALA A 842 -19.58 14.98 -8.86
C ALA A 842 -19.44 15.68 -7.51
N GLU A 843 -20.49 16.41 -7.05
CA GLU A 843 -20.72 16.51 -5.61
C GLU A 843 -20.48 15.09 -5.10
N LEU A 844 -19.58 14.89 -4.13
CA LEU A 844 -19.21 13.55 -3.66
C LEU A 844 -20.51 12.76 -3.46
N GLU A 845 -20.88 12.03 -4.50
CA GLU A 845 -22.08 11.24 -4.53
C GLU A 845 -21.66 10.15 -3.57
N ASP A 846 -22.18 10.25 -2.36
CA ASP A 846 -22.24 9.14 -1.45
C ASP A 846 -23.12 8.11 -2.16
N ASP A 847 -22.43 7.41 -3.07
CA ASP A 847 -22.76 6.11 -3.61
C ASP A 847 -23.82 6.18 -4.74
N ASP A 848 -23.51 6.79 -5.89
CA ASP A 848 -24.32 6.59 -7.11
C ASP A 848 -23.88 5.32 -7.87
N LEU A 849 -24.68 4.26 -7.71
CA LEU A 849 -24.66 3.03 -8.52
C LEU A 849 -25.98 2.90 -9.32
N SER A 850 -26.72 3.99 -9.52
CA SER A 850 -28.11 3.93 -10.00
C SER A 850 -28.30 3.85 -11.52
N LEU A 851 -27.25 3.91 -12.35
CA LEU A 851 -27.38 3.82 -13.81
C LEU A 851 -27.00 2.43 -14.37
N LEU A 852 -27.79 1.43 -14.00
CA LEU A 852 -27.93 0.18 -14.75
C LEU A 852 -29.43 -0.14 -14.85
N ASN A 853 -30.15 0.56 -15.72
CA ASN A 853 -31.42 0.12 -16.31
C ASN A 853 -31.88 1.12 -17.39
N ALA A 854 -31.25 1.09 -18.56
CA ALA A 854 -31.88 1.50 -19.81
C ALA A 854 -31.01 1.04 -20.99
N GLU A 855 -31.31 -0.14 -21.54
CA GLU A 855 -31.39 -0.38 -23.00
C GLU A 855 -31.78 -1.85 -23.26
N GLU A 856 -33.08 -2.11 -23.19
CA GLU A 856 -33.74 -3.06 -24.09
C GLU A 856 -35.07 -2.44 -24.51
N LEU A 857 -35.02 -1.65 -25.58
CA LEU A 857 -36.14 -1.32 -26.46
C LEU A 857 -35.57 -1.07 -27.86
N VAL A 858 -35.26 -2.15 -28.58
CA VAL A 858 -35.75 -2.56 -29.94
C VAL A 858 -35.07 -3.86 -30.34
#